data_AF-A0A949VXF3-F1
#
_entry.id   AF-A0A949VXF3-F1
#
_cell.length_a   1.000
_cell.length_b   1.000
_cell.length_c   1.000
_cell.angle_alpha   90.00
_cell.angle_beta   90.00
_cell.angle_gamma   90.00
#
_symmetry.space_group_name_H-M   'P 1'
#
loop_
_entity.id
_entity.type
_entity.pdbx_description
1 polymer ?
#
loop_
_entity_poly.entity_id
_entity_poly.type
_entity_poly.pdbx_seq_one_letter_code
_entity_poly.pdbx_strand_id
1 'polypeptide(L)'
;MNWWNTMAPWITACLFFCFLLEGAEPEQFAKLCAGCHGDGGVGTDRGPALVNNRKLGKRSEEQIERLIRNGTQGGMPPFPLAESELRPLARWVHALNATAYDVKPEGDERAGERFFFGKGGCGSCHMVEGRGGVNGPDLSDVGKQLSPGGLEQALDNPGAGSRERTASGCPGWAWCPQDQWAVVNVRLRDGSRLRGLVRGRGKHNLQLQTTDGRLHLLTDEEYDGIEREAASFMPPLNATAGERRDLIAYLSRRGGIPIGPMRAKAEIPEAAIQRIVQPAPGEWPTYNGSLGANRHSALTQINTGNAGKLQLEWSYAIPYPRLETTPLVSEGMMFLSGPNRVCALDGRTGREIWCYSRERTPAGKIAGDAALGANRGVALLGDRVFFATDNAHLLCLNRITGGLMWDVAVPELPGPYGSTAAPLVAGDLVVTGVAGGDQGIRGFVAAYKAATGEPAWRFYTVPKPGEPGSETWRGKAIDVGGGATWLTGSYDAGSGLLYWPTGNPFPDTDGDERGGDNLYTNSVVALEAKTGKLKWHFQFTPHDLHDWDATEPLVLVDTKFRGRERKLLLQANRNGFYYVLDRLSGEFLLGRPFVKKLTWASGIGADGRPQLVEGNRPSRQGTKTCPAVRGATNWYSTAFNPATRLFYVMAVEDCNIYKQSKLGGYEPYHDAADPPRKYLRALDVETGRVVWEIPQVGAPEANYSGVLSTAGGVVFYGETGGGFAAVDARTGRTLWHFETNQVWKASPMTYMVKGRQYVAIAAGGNIFSFALAR
;
A
#
# COMPACT_ATOMS: atom_id res chain seq x y z
N MET A 1 -12.91 -6.75 -81.84
CA MET A 1 -11.52 -6.48 -81.44
C MET A 1 -11.34 -6.94 -80.00
N ASN A 2 -10.27 -7.70 -79.79
CA ASN A 2 -9.77 -8.46 -78.62
C ASN A 2 -9.87 -7.76 -77.25
N TRP A 3 -10.22 -8.43 -76.14
CA TRP A 3 -9.52 -9.47 -75.34
C TRP A 3 -8.35 -8.95 -74.47
N TRP A 4 -8.51 -9.17 -73.14
CA TRP A 4 -7.54 -9.19 -72.01
C TRP A 4 -7.42 -8.00 -71.04
N ASN A 5 -7.33 -8.38 -69.76
CA ASN A 5 -7.00 -7.66 -68.52
C ASN A 5 -8.10 -6.85 -67.82
N THR A 6 -8.73 -7.47 -66.81
CA THR A 6 -8.41 -7.23 -65.39
C THR A 6 -9.36 -8.02 -64.46
N MET A 7 -8.92 -9.22 -64.09
CA MET A 7 -9.35 -9.93 -62.87
C MET A 7 -8.10 -10.12 -61.99
N ALA A 8 -8.29 -10.03 -60.66
CA ALA A 8 -7.34 -10.06 -59.54
C ALA A 8 -6.80 -8.68 -59.09
N PRO A 9 -7.10 -8.26 -57.85
CA PRO A 9 -6.39 -8.84 -56.69
C PRO A 9 -7.32 -9.06 -55.48
N TRP A 10 -7.88 -10.27 -55.35
CA TRP A 10 -8.49 -10.78 -54.11
C TRP A 10 -7.77 -12.03 -53.58
N ILE A 11 -6.61 -12.37 -54.15
CA ILE A 11 -5.82 -13.56 -53.77
C ILE A 11 -4.44 -13.18 -53.16
N THR A 12 -4.02 -11.91 -53.22
CA THR A 12 -2.68 -11.51 -52.76
C THR A 12 -2.62 -10.98 -51.31
N ALA A 13 -3.77 -10.74 -50.66
CA ALA A 13 -3.82 -10.29 -49.26
C ALA A 13 -3.97 -11.44 -48.23
N CYS A 14 -4.45 -12.61 -48.65
CA CYS A 14 -4.51 -13.80 -47.79
C CYS A 14 -3.20 -14.62 -47.78
N LEU A 15 -2.30 -14.41 -48.74
CA LEU A 15 -1.01 -15.12 -48.82
C LEU A 15 0.14 -14.40 -48.09
N PHE A 16 -0.02 -13.11 -47.75
CA PHE A 16 0.97 -12.37 -46.96
C PHE A 16 0.81 -12.53 -45.44
N PHE A 17 -0.34 -13.04 -44.98
CA PHE A 17 -0.63 -13.25 -43.56
C PHE A 17 -0.40 -14.70 -43.08
N CYS A 18 -0.30 -15.67 -44.01
CA CYS A 18 0.08 -17.06 -43.67
C CYS A 18 1.60 -17.27 -43.49
N PHE A 19 2.45 -16.37 -44.00
CA PHE A 19 3.92 -16.57 -43.94
C PHE A 19 4.59 -16.08 -42.65
N LEU A 20 3.85 -15.47 -41.72
CA LEU A 20 4.42 -14.93 -40.47
C LEU A 20 4.25 -15.86 -39.26
N LEU A 21 3.52 -16.98 -39.40
CA LEU A 21 3.32 -17.97 -38.32
C LEU A 21 3.79 -19.39 -38.67
N GLU A 22 4.24 -19.62 -39.90
CA GLU A 22 5.13 -20.75 -40.23
C GLU A 22 6.49 -20.16 -40.65
N GLY A 23 7.32 -19.80 -39.67
CA GLY A 23 8.74 -19.62 -39.94
C GLY A 23 9.30 -20.97 -40.34
N ALA A 24 9.32 -21.28 -41.64
CA ALA A 24 9.94 -22.50 -42.15
C ALA A 24 11.32 -22.64 -41.50
N GLU A 25 11.59 -23.83 -40.96
CA GLU A 25 12.86 -24.14 -40.30
C GLU A 25 14.00 -23.68 -41.22
N PRO A 26 14.89 -22.77 -40.76
CA PRO A 26 15.99 -22.30 -41.57
C PRO A 26 16.81 -23.50 -42.03
N GLU A 27 17.19 -23.53 -43.31
CA GLU A 27 17.95 -24.64 -43.87
C GLU A 27 19.22 -24.93 -43.06
N GLN A 28 19.84 -23.89 -42.50
CA GLN A 28 20.98 -23.98 -41.60
C GLN A 28 20.66 -24.68 -40.28
N PHE A 29 19.45 -24.53 -39.74
CA PHE A 29 19.04 -25.24 -38.52
C PHE A 29 18.94 -26.75 -38.78
N ALA A 30 18.24 -27.14 -39.85
CA ALA A 30 18.11 -28.54 -40.25
C ALA A 30 19.49 -29.20 -40.50
N LYS A 31 20.41 -28.47 -41.15
CA LYS A 31 21.76 -28.97 -41.48
C LYS A 31 22.70 -29.06 -40.29
N LEU A 32 22.66 -28.09 -39.37
CA LEU A 32 23.73 -27.89 -38.38
C LEU A 32 23.29 -28.08 -36.94
N CYS A 33 22.00 -27.90 -36.65
CA CYS A 33 21.49 -27.81 -35.28
C CYS A 33 20.52 -28.95 -34.94
N ALA A 34 19.70 -29.41 -35.89
CA ALA A 34 18.66 -30.43 -35.65
C ALA A 34 19.23 -31.76 -35.15
N GLY A 35 20.44 -32.15 -35.56
CA GLY A 35 21.09 -33.37 -35.07
C GLY A 35 21.34 -33.42 -33.56
N CYS A 36 21.40 -32.26 -32.89
CA CYS A 36 21.51 -32.16 -31.43
C CYS A 36 20.21 -31.65 -30.79
N HIS A 37 19.51 -30.73 -31.45
CA HIS A 37 18.34 -30.04 -30.89
C HIS A 37 17.00 -30.59 -31.39
N GLY A 38 17.00 -31.62 -32.23
CA GLY A 38 15.81 -32.19 -32.86
C GLY A 38 15.23 -31.26 -33.93
N ASP A 39 14.48 -31.83 -34.86
CA ASP A 39 13.72 -31.06 -35.85
C ASP A 39 12.76 -30.09 -35.12
N GLY A 40 12.65 -28.85 -35.59
CA GLY A 40 11.87 -27.80 -34.91
C GLY A 40 12.40 -27.41 -33.51
N GLY A 41 13.55 -27.92 -33.06
CA GLY A 41 14.16 -27.55 -31.79
C GLY A 41 13.55 -28.21 -30.54
N VAL A 42 12.92 -29.38 -30.67
CA VAL A 42 12.24 -30.10 -29.57
C VAL A 42 13.18 -30.78 -28.55
N GLY A 43 14.47 -30.85 -28.84
CA GLY A 43 15.51 -31.49 -28.04
C GLY A 43 15.73 -32.96 -28.39
N THR A 44 16.92 -33.46 -28.06
CA THR A 44 17.29 -34.88 -28.16
C THR A 44 18.05 -35.32 -26.90
N ASP A 45 18.54 -36.55 -26.89
CA ASP A 45 19.54 -37.03 -25.92
C ASP A 45 20.90 -36.33 -26.03
N ARG A 46 21.18 -35.68 -27.18
CA ARG A 46 22.46 -35.00 -27.46
C ARG A 46 22.45 -33.51 -27.16
N GLY A 47 21.28 -32.89 -27.08
CA GLY A 47 21.15 -31.45 -26.90
C GLY A 47 19.79 -31.04 -26.34
N PRO A 48 19.74 -29.95 -25.56
CA PRO A 48 18.52 -29.51 -24.91
C PRO A 48 17.47 -29.02 -25.93
N ALA A 49 16.20 -29.05 -25.54
CA ALA A 49 15.14 -28.38 -26.27
C ALA A 49 15.38 -26.86 -26.36
N LEU A 50 15.17 -26.31 -27.55
CA LEU A 50 15.20 -24.88 -27.84
C LEU A 50 13.82 -24.24 -27.78
N VAL A 51 12.76 -25.01 -28.01
CA VAL A 51 11.37 -24.58 -27.80
C VAL A 51 11.03 -24.53 -26.32
N ASN A 52 10.10 -23.65 -25.94
CA ASN A 52 9.62 -23.48 -24.55
C ASN A 52 10.77 -23.23 -23.54
N ASN A 53 11.90 -22.71 -24.01
CA ASN A 53 13.10 -22.44 -23.25
C ASN A 53 13.11 -20.99 -22.76
N ARG A 54 12.63 -20.80 -21.53
CA ARG A 54 12.51 -19.47 -20.90
C ARG A 54 13.85 -18.70 -20.79
N LYS A 55 14.98 -19.40 -20.69
CA LYS A 55 16.31 -18.73 -20.65
C LYS A 55 16.69 -18.20 -22.02
N LEU A 56 16.28 -18.89 -23.09
CA LEU A 56 16.53 -18.49 -24.46
C LEU A 56 15.60 -17.35 -24.89
N GLY A 57 14.30 -17.41 -24.54
CA GLY A 57 13.35 -16.33 -24.82
C GLY A 57 13.61 -15.00 -24.10
N LYS A 58 14.48 -14.97 -23.08
CA LYS A 58 14.94 -13.73 -22.43
C LYS A 58 16.14 -13.07 -23.12
N ARG A 59 16.73 -13.73 -24.11
CA ARG A 59 17.92 -13.23 -24.81
C ARG A 59 17.51 -12.42 -26.02
N SER A 60 18.22 -11.34 -26.30
CA SER A 60 18.06 -10.63 -27.57
C SER A 60 18.53 -11.48 -28.75
N GLU A 61 18.10 -11.16 -29.97
CA GLU A 61 18.60 -11.81 -31.19
C GLU A 61 20.14 -11.77 -31.22
N GLU A 62 20.77 -10.64 -30.89
CA GLU A 62 22.24 -10.52 -30.86
C GLU A 62 22.91 -11.39 -29.79
N GLN A 63 22.24 -11.61 -28.66
CA GLN A 63 22.73 -12.53 -27.63
C GLN A 63 22.66 -13.99 -28.08
N ILE A 64 21.65 -14.35 -28.89
CA ILE A 64 21.51 -15.67 -29.49
C ILE A 64 22.52 -15.84 -30.62
N GLU A 65 22.72 -14.84 -31.47
CA GLU A 65 23.77 -14.82 -32.49
C GLU A 65 25.15 -15.08 -31.89
N ARG A 66 25.49 -14.40 -30.78
CA ARG A 66 26.76 -14.62 -30.07
C ARG A 66 26.88 -16.04 -29.52
N LEU A 67 25.79 -16.63 -29.03
CA LEU A 67 25.81 -18.02 -28.56
C LEU A 67 26.11 -19.00 -29.70
N ILE A 68 25.41 -18.86 -30.82
CA ILE A 68 25.60 -19.74 -31.99
C ILE A 68 27.02 -19.57 -32.55
N ARG A 69 27.51 -18.33 -32.64
CA ARG A 69 28.85 -18.02 -33.16
C ARG A 69 29.97 -18.58 -32.29
N ASN A 70 29.83 -18.47 -30.97
CA ASN A 70 30.92 -18.78 -30.04
C ASN A 70 30.80 -20.15 -29.37
N GLY A 71 29.66 -20.83 -29.52
CA GLY A 71 29.35 -22.05 -28.79
C GLY A 71 29.05 -21.79 -27.31
N THR A 72 28.93 -22.85 -26.53
CA THR A 72 28.75 -22.78 -25.07
C THR A 72 29.78 -23.64 -24.35
N GLN A 73 30.09 -23.28 -23.10
CA GLN A 73 30.91 -24.11 -22.21
C GLN A 73 30.27 -25.46 -21.86
N GLY A 74 29.00 -25.66 -22.21
CA GLY A 74 28.24 -26.90 -21.98
C GLY A 74 28.27 -27.89 -23.16
N GLY A 75 29.17 -27.71 -24.14
CA GLY A 75 29.38 -28.68 -25.22
C GLY A 75 28.77 -28.34 -26.57
N MET A 76 28.11 -27.17 -26.72
CA MET A 76 27.69 -26.68 -28.04
C MET A 76 28.90 -26.06 -28.76
N PRO A 77 29.34 -26.56 -29.92
CA PRO A 77 30.48 -26.00 -30.64
C PRO A 77 30.17 -24.62 -31.25
N PRO A 78 31.20 -23.82 -31.57
CA PRO A 78 31.03 -22.58 -32.33
C PRO A 78 30.66 -22.88 -33.79
N PHE A 79 29.70 -22.13 -34.34
CA PHE A 79 29.31 -22.20 -35.75
C PHE A 79 29.72 -20.91 -36.48
N PRO A 80 30.74 -20.95 -37.37
CA PRO A 80 31.24 -19.78 -38.08
C PRO A 80 30.35 -19.43 -39.29
N LEU A 81 29.10 -19.05 -39.02
CA LEU A 81 28.12 -18.66 -40.04
C LEU A 81 28.31 -17.21 -40.50
N ALA A 82 28.06 -16.96 -41.79
CA ALA A 82 27.97 -15.61 -42.33
C ALA A 82 26.76 -14.87 -41.72
N GLU A 83 26.81 -13.54 -41.62
CA GLU A 83 25.70 -12.77 -41.02
C GLU A 83 24.35 -13.00 -41.71
N SER A 84 24.37 -13.20 -43.04
CA SER A 84 23.17 -13.48 -43.84
C SER A 84 22.47 -14.79 -43.45
N GLU A 85 23.19 -15.71 -42.80
CA GLU A 85 22.68 -17.02 -42.36
C GLU A 85 22.44 -17.03 -40.84
N LEU A 86 23.31 -16.38 -40.09
CA LEU A 86 23.26 -16.33 -38.63
C LEU A 86 22.07 -15.52 -38.12
N ARG A 87 21.78 -14.34 -38.70
CA ARG A 87 20.69 -13.48 -38.23
C ARG A 87 19.31 -14.14 -38.40
N PRO A 88 18.95 -14.72 -39.57
CA PRO A 88 17.69 -15.45 -39.70
C PRO A 88 17.58 -16.65 -38.76
N LEU A 89 18.68 -17.40 -38.57
CA LEU A 89 18.73 -18.52 -37.64
C LEU A 89 18.49 -18.08 -36.19
N ALA A 90 19.17 -17.03 -35.73
CA ALA A 90 19.00 -16.50 -34.38
C ALA A 90 17.60 -15.94 -34.14
N ARG A 91 17.02 -15.25 -35.14
CA ARG A 91 15.63 -14.77 -35.10
C ARG A 91 14.63 -15.92 -35.02
N TRP A 92 14.82 -16.98 -35.80
CA TRP A 92 13.95 -18.15 -35.74
C TRP A 92 14.05 -18.84 -34.38
N VAL A 93 15.26 -19.05 -33.86
CA VAL A 93 15.49 -19.61 -32.50
C VAL A 93 14.86 -18.73 -31.41
N HIS A 94 14.91 -17.40 -31.56
CA HIS A 94 14.20 -16.48 -30.69
C HIS A 94 12.67 -16.65 -30.80
N ALA A 95 12.14 -16.75 -32.03
CA ALA A 95 10.72 -16.93 -32.31
C ALA A 95 10.15 -18.26 -31.80
N LEU A 96 10.95 -19.33 -31.72
CA LEU A 96 10.55 -20.60 -31.06
C LEU A 96 10.16 -20.42 -29.58
N ASN A 97 10.53 -19.29 -28.99
CA ASN A 97 10.27 -18.93 -27.60
C ASN A 97 9.36 -17.70 -27.48
N ALA A 98 8.72 -17.29 -28.58
CA ALA A 98 7.74 -16.21 -28.57
C ALA A 98 6.61 -16.52 -27.58
N THR A 99 6.19 -15.50 -26.85
CA THR A 99 5.14 -15.65 -25.84
C THR A 99 3.80 -15.86 -26.52
N ALA A 100 2.86 -16.53 -25.86
CA ALA A 100 1.52 -16.70 -26.39
C ALA A 100 0.83 -15.35 -26.62
N TYR A 101 1.19 -14.33 -25.83
CA TYR A 101 0.70 -12.96 -25.99
C TYR A 101 1.17 -12.28 -27.27
N ASP A 102 2.38 -12.59 -27.74
CA ASP A 102 2.90 -12.07 -29.00
C ASP A 102 2.35 -12.86 -30.19
N VAL A 103 2.31 -14.20 -30.07
CA VAL A 103 1.85 -15.12 -31.12
C VAL A 103 0.35 -14.97 -31.38
N LYS A 104 -0.44 -14.76 -30.32
CA LYS A 104 -1.91 -14.64 -30.38
C LYS A 104 -2.57 -15.80 -31.13
N PRO A 105 -2.44 -17.06 -30.65
CA PRO A 105 -3.04 -18.22 -31.30
C PRO A 105 -4.55 -18.03 -31.56
N GLU A 106 -5.03 -18.70 -32.61
CA GLU A 106 -6.43 -18.64 -33.05
C GLU A 106 -7.39 -19.26 -32.02
N GLY A 107 -8.64 -18.77 -31.99
CA GLY A 107 -9.71 -19.25 -31.12
C GLY A 107 -10.64 -18.12 -30.66
N ASP A 108 -11.80 -18.47 -30.09
CA ASP A 108 -12.74 -17.50 -29.51
C ASP A 108 -12.40 -17.20 -28.05
N GLU A 109 -11.81 -16.03 -27.80
CA GLU A 109 -11.45 -15.55 -26.46
C GLU A 109 -12.63 -15.56 -25.48
N ARG A 110 -13.83 -15.17 -25.93
CA ARG A 110 -15.02 -15.12 -25.06
C ARG A 110 -15.51 -16.52 -24.74
N ALA A 111 -15.42 -17.45 -25.68
CA ALA A 111 -15.72 -18.86 -25.41
C ALA A 111 -14.72 -19.47 -24.43
N GLY A 112 -13.43 -19.16 -24.59
CA GLY A 112 -12.37 -19.55 -23.66
C GLY A 112 -12.58 -19.04 -22.24
N GLU A 113 -12.96 -17.76 -22.10
CA GLU A 113 -13.29 -17.17 -20.79
C GLU A 113 -14.48 -17.87 -20.13
N ARG A 114 -15.57 -18.10 -20.88
CA ARG A 114 -16.75 -18.82 -20.38
C ARG A 114 -16.41 -20.24 -19.96
N PHE A 115 -15.54 -20.91 -20.71
CA PHE A 115 -15.05 -22.24 -20.35
C PHE A 115 -14.22 -22.18 -19.06
N PHE A 116 -13.27 -21.25 -18.96
CA PHE A 116 -12.39 -21.08 -17.79
C PHE A 116 -13.15 -20.91 -16.47
N PHE A 117 -14.15 -20.01 -16.45
CA PHE A 117 -14.97 -19.73 -15.26
C PHE A 117 -16.21 -20.62 -15.13
N GLY A 118 -16.49 -21.45 -16.14
CA GLY A 118 -17.64 -22.35 -16.18
C GLY A 118 -17.21 -23.81 -16.21
N LYS A 119 -17.53 -24.51 -17.30
CA LYS A 119 -17.34 -25.96 -17.46
C LYS A 119 -15.91 -26.44 -17.20
N GLY A 120 -14.90 -25.64 -17.55
CA GLY A 120 -13.50 -25.98 -17.36
C GLY A 120 -13.03 -25.91 -15.90
N GLY A 121 -13.80 -25.28 -15.00
CA GLY A 121 -13.52 -25.24 -13.56
C GLY A 121 -12.20 -24.56 -13.16
N CYS A 122 -11.48 -23.95 -14.10
CA CYS A 122 -10.14 -23.40 -13.88
C CYS A 122 -10.17 -22.24 -12.88
N GLY A 123 -11.21 -21.40 -12.96
CA GLY A 123 -11.42 -20.26 -12.07
C GLY A 123 -11.68 -20.63 -10.60
N SER A 124 -11.95 -21.89 -10.27
CA SER A 124 -12.07 -22.34 -8.86
C SER A 124 -10.73 -22.33 -8.14
N CYS A 125 -9.62 -22.47 -8.88
CA CYS A 125 -8.27 -22.50 -8.34
C CYS A 125 -7.46 -21.28 -8.74
N HIS A 126 -7.60 -20.81 -9.98
CA HIS A 126 -6.77 -19.76 -10.55
C HIS A 126 -7.46 -18.42 -10.55
N MET A 127 -6.70 -17.38 -10.20
CA MET A 127 -7.12 -15.99 -10.34
C MET A 127 -6.74 -15.49 -11.75
N VAL A 128 -7.65 -14.77 -12.39
CA VAL A 128 -7.41 -13.98 -13.61
C VAL A 128 -8.12 -12.65 -13.47
N GLU A 129 -7.38 -11.56 -13.59
CA GLU A 129 -7.88 -10.18 -13.52
C GLU A 129 -8.72 -9.94 -12.25
N GLY A 130 -8.20 -10.41 -11.10
CA GLY A 130 -8.85 -10.27 -9.80
C GLY A 130 -10.04 -11.20 -9.56
N ARG A 131 -10.33 -12.14 -10.47
CA ARG A 131 -11.46 -13.08 -10.38
C ARG A 131 -10.99 -14.52 -10.24
N GLY A 132 -11.69 -15.31 -9.44
CA GLY A 132 -11.42 -16.73 -9.26
C GLY A 132 -10.74 -17.04 -7.93
N GLY A 133 -10.25 -18.26 -7.79
CA GLY A 133 -9.63 -18.77 -6.58
C GLY A 133 -8.15 -18.41 -6.45
N VAL A 134 -7.60 -18.68 -5.27
CA VAL A 134 -6.18 -18.44 -4.95
C VAL A 134 -5.40 -19.74 -4.70
N ASN A 135 -6.03 -20.90 -4.85
CA ASN A 135 -5.39 -22.19 -4.63
C ASN A 135 -4.34 -22.53 -5.72
N GLY A 136 -4.46 -21.93 -6.89
CA GLY A 136 -3.48 -21.95 -7.98
C GLY A 136 -2.81 -20.58 -8.19
N PRO A 137 -1.77 -20.50 -9.02
CA PRO A 137 -1.14 -19.24 -9.39
C PRO A 137 -2.11 -18.30 -10.10
N ASP A 138 -1.84 -17.00 -9.95
CA ASP A 138 -2.46 -15.93 -10.75
C ASP A 138 -2.02 -16.05 -12.21
N LEU A 139 -3.00 -16.11 -13.12
CA LEU A 139 -2.80 -16.28 -14.56
C LEU A 139 -3.06 -14.98 -15.35
N SER A 140 -3.21 -13.84 -14.67
CA SER A 140 -3.47 -12.53 -15.30
C SER A 140 -2.40 -12.09 -16.29
N ASP A 141 -1.20 -12.64 -16.22
CA ASP A 141 -0.08 -12.36 -17.12
C ASP A 141 0.48 -13.63 -17.78
N VAL A 142 -0.27 -14.74 -17.76
CA VAL A 142 0.25 -16.04 -18.21
C VAL A 142 0.65 -16.04 -19.70
N GLY A 143 -0.05 -15.25 -20.53
CA GLY A 143 0.23 -15.14 -21.96
C GLY A 143 1.61 -14.55 -22.25
N LYS A 144 2.12 -13.64 -21.40
CA LYS A 144 3.49 -13.09 -21.51
C LYS A 144 4.55 -14.00 -20.88
N GLN A 145 4.13 -15.00 -20.11
CA GLN A 145 5.05 -15.89 -19.39
C GLN A 145 5.31 -17.20 -20.13
N LEU A 146 4.32 -17.70 -20.86
CA LEU A 146 4.37 -18.99 -21.55
C LEU A 146 4.15 -18.80 -23.06
N SER A 147 4.81 -19.64 -23.85
CA SER A 147 4.50 -19.86 -25.27
C SER A 147 3.18 -20.65 -25.42
N PRO A 148 2.59 -20.72 -26.63
CA PRO A 148 1.40 -21.56 -26.88
C PRO A 148 1.62 -23.02 -26.50
N GLY A 149 2.72 -23.64 -26.92
CA GLY A 149 3.06 -25.01 -26.53
C GLY A 149 3.32 -25.18 -25.02
N GLY A 150 3.82 -24.14 -24.36
CA GLY A 150 3.95 -24.12 -22.90
C GLY A 150 2.60 -24.13 -22.17
N LEU A 151 1.59 -23.44 -22.73
CA LEU A 151 0.21 -23.49 -22.23
C LEU A 151 -0.39 -24.88 -22.41
N GLU A 152 -0.24 -25.49 -23.58
CA GLU A 152 -0.71 -26.86 -23.86
C GLU A 152 -0.10 -27.87 -22.91
N GLN A 153 1.22 -27.83 -22.75
CA GLN A 153 1.94 -28.73 -21.84
C GLN A 153 1.47 -28.58 -20.38
N ALA A 154 1.19 -27.35 -19.93
CA ALA A 154 0.68 -27.11 -18.59
C ALA A 154 -0.74 -27.65 -18.38
N LEU A 155 -1.55 -27.70 -19.44
CA LEU A 155 -2.92 -28.25 -19.41
C LEU A 155 -2.91 -29.78 -19.50
N ASP A 156 -2.03 -30.37 -20.30
CA ASP A 156 -1.97 -31.83 -20.51
C ASP A 156 -1.26 -32.56 -19.39
N ASN A 157 -0.15 -31.99 -18.92
CA ASN A 157 0.67 -32.61 -17.89
C ASN A 157 1.10 -31.56 -16.85
N PRO A 158 0.16 -31.09 -16.02
CA PRO A 158 0.45 -30.10 -14.97
C PRO A 158 1.53 -30.55 -13.98
N GLY A 159 1.75 -31.86 -13.84
CA GLY A 159 2.80 -32.45 -13.00
C GLY A 159 4.20 -32.46 -13.63
N ALA A 160 4.35 -32.40 -14.95
CA ALA A 160 5.65 -32.51 -15.64
C ALA A 160 6.63 -31.40 -15.27
N GLY A 161 6.12 -30.20 -14.98
CA GLY A 161 6.92 -29.05 -14.54
C GLY A 161 7.17 -28.96 -13.04
N SER A 162 6.64 -29.90 -12.24
CA SER A 162 6.69 -29.88 -10.76
C SER A 162 7.95 -30.53 -10.17
N ARG A 163 8.91 -30.93 -11.00
CA ARG A 163 10.27 -31.28 -10.53
C ARG A 163 10.88 -30.03 -9.91
N GLU A 164 11.20 -30.14 -8.62
CA GLU A 164 11.87 -29.16 -7.76
C GLU A 164 12.11 -27.81 -8.44
N ARG A 165 11.24 -26.82 -8.19
CA ARG A 165 11.64 -25.43 -8.43
C ARG A 165 12.80 -25.13 -7.50
N THR A 166 14.01 -25.38 -8.00
CA THR A 166 15.25 -24.94 -7.37
C THR A 166 15.32 -23.41 -7.44
N ALA A 167 16.13 -22.83 -6.57
CA ALA A 167 16.32 -21.39 -6.35
C ALA A 167 16.62 -20.52 -7.61
N SER A 168 16.74 -21.12 -8.80
CA SER A 168 17.12 -20.48 -10.06
C SER A 168 16.04 -19.57 -10.70
N GLY A 169 14.84 -19.49 -10.12
CA GLY A 169 13.78 -18.54 -10.52
C GLY A 169 13.60 -17.33 -9.59
N CYS A 170 14.28 -17.31 -8.45
CA CYS A 170 14.16 -16.22 -7.48
C CYS A 170 15.25 -15.16 -7.70
N PRO A 171 14.98 -13.88 -7.44
CA PRO A 171 16.03 -12.88 -7.29
C PRO A 171 17.03 -13.34 -6.22
N GLY A 172 18.33 -13.09 -6.42
CA GLY A 172 19.38 -13.55 -5.50
C GLY A 172 19.32 -13.01 -4.06
N TRP A 173 18.39 -12.08 -3.79
CA TRP A 173 18.12 -11.54 -2.45
C TRP A 173 16.91 -12.20 -1.75
N ALA A 174 16.15 -13.07 -2.43
CA ALA A 174 14.96 -13.72 -1.91
C ALA A 174 15.24 -15.18 -1.53
N TRP A 175 14.87 -15.55 -0.30
CA TRP A 175 14.90 -16.93 0.16
C TRP A 175 13.72 -17.70 -0.47
N CYS A 176 13.99 -18.77 -1.24
CA CYS A 176 12.95 -19.55 -1.93
C CYS A 176 12.48 -20.74 -1.09
N PRO A 177 11.17 -20.92 -0.87
CA PRO A 177 10.67 -22.12 -0.23
C PRO A 177 10.89 -23.37 -1.06
N GLN A 178 11.44 -24.43 -0.45
CA GLN A 178 11.27 -25.79 -0.96
C GLN A 178 9.77 -26.11 -1.01
N ASP A 179 9.33 -26.81 -2.06
CA ASP A 179 7.96 -27.33 -2.21
C ASP A 179 6.85 -26.27 -2.26
N GLN A 180 7.12 -25.04 -2.71
CA GLN A 180 6.06 -24.03 -2.89
C GLN A 180 4.95 -24.58 -3.82
N TRP A 181 3.70 -24.49 -3.37
CA TRP A 181 2.49 -25.06 -3.99
C TRP A 181 2.33 -26.58 -3.91
N ALA A 182 3.25 -27.31 -3.28
CA ALA A 182 3.04 -28.72 -3.01
C ALA A 182 1.86 -28.91 -2.05
N VAL A 183 1.06 -29.95 -2.29
CA VAL A 183 0.04 -30.37 -1.32
C VAL A 183 0.71 -31.27 -0.29
N VAL A 184 0.48 -30.95 0.97
CA VAL A 184 1.02 -31.70 2.09
C VAL A 184 -0.08 -32.03 3.11
N ASN A 185 0.10 -33.16 3.79
CA ASN A 185 -0.66 -33.55 4.97
C ASN A 185 0.24 -33.30 6.19
N VAL A 186 -0.15 -32.35 7.03
CA VAL A 186 0.58 -31.95 8.23
C VAL A 186 -0.04 -32.62 9.44
N ARG A 187 0.76 -33.33 10.22
CA ARG A 187 0.36 -33.88 11.52
C ARG A 187 0.67 -32.84 12.60
N LEU A 188 -0.38 -32.35 13.25
CA LEU A 188 -0.27 -31.41 14.36
C LEU A 188 -0.02 -32.17 15.65
N ARG A 189 0.66 -31.51 16.60
CA ARG A 189 1.01 -32.12 17.90
C ARG A 189 -0.20 -32.36 18.81
N ASP A 190 -1.32 -31.70 18.53
CA ASP A 190 -2.60 -31.95 19.20
C ASP A 190 -3.32 -33.22 18.66
N GLY A 191 -2.70 -33.94 17.72
CA GLY A 191 -3.23 -35.15 17.10
C GLY A 191 -4.09 -34.90 15.86
N SER A 192 -4.45 -33.65 15.56
CA SER A 192 -5.21 -33.31 14.36
C SER A 192 -4.33 -33.29 13.10
N ARG A 193 -4.96 -33.24 11.93
CA ARG A 193 -4.28 -33.19 10.63
C ARG A 193 -4.80 -32.04 9.78
N LEU A 194 -3.90 -31.35 9.09
CA LEU A 194 -4.23 -30.32 8.11
C LEU A 194 -3.71 -30.74 6.74
N ARG A 195 -4.58 -30.74 5.74
CA ARG A 195 -4.20 -30.93 4.33
C ARG A 195 -4.24 -29.59 3.62
N GLY A 196 -3.16 -29.19 2.96
CA GLY A 196 -3.11 -27.90 2.28
C GLY A 196 -1.92 -27.70 1.36
N LEU A 197 -1.93 -26.56 0.67
CA LEU A 197 -0.86 -26.09 -0.20
C LEU A 197 0.20 -25.34 0.59
N VAL A 198 1.47 -25.70 0.41
CA VAL A 198 2.59 -24.99 1.03
C VAL A 198 2.76 -23.62 0.37
N ARG A 199 2.65 -22.55 1.17
CA ARG A 199 2.94 -21.16 0.76
C ARG A 199 4.37 -20.77 1.01
N GLY A 200 4.95 -21.28 2.09
CA GLY A 200 6.35 -21.08 2.43
C GLY A 200 6.76 -21.95 3.61
N ARG A 201 7.96 -22.56 3.57
CA ARG A 201 8.42 -23.48 4.63
C ARG A 201 9.86 -23.23 5.09
N GLY A 202 10.05 -22.73 6.30
CA GLY A 202 11.36 -22.53 6.89
C GLY A 202 11.80 -23.77 7.65
N LYS A 203 12.97 -23.69 8.28
CA LYS A 203 13.43 -24.74 9.20
C LYS A 203 12.51 -24.89 10.42
N HIS A 204 11.88 -23.79 10.85
CA HIS A 204 11.13 -23.69 12.12
C HIS A 204 9.65 -23.30 11.94
N ASN A 205 9.16 -23.21 10.70
CA ASN A 205 7.79 -22.76 10.45
C ASN A 205 7.26 -23.22 9.09
N LEU A 206 5.94 -23.29 9.00
CA LEU A 206 5.19 -23.68 7.81
C LEU A 206 4.00 -22.73 7.61
N GLN A 207 3.94 -22.11 6.43
CA GLN A 207 2.79 -21.36 5.94
C GLN A 207 1.99 -22.32 5.04
N LEU A 208 0.83 -22.75 5.51
CA LEU A 208 -0.01 -23.75 4.84
C LEU A 208 -1.36 -23.14 4.50
N GLN A 209 -1.77 -23.15 3.24
CA GLN A 209 -3.12 -22.78 2.84
C GLN A 209 -3.98 -24.02 2.66
N THR A 210 -5.04 -24.14 3.44
CA THR A 210 -6.06 -25.18 3.23
C THR A 210 -6.91 -24.88 1.99
N THR A 211 -7.58 -25.89 1.43
CA THR A 211 -8.32 -25.75 0.16
C THR A 211 -9.52 -24.81 0.22
N ASP A 212 -10.00 -24.51 1.43
CA ASP A 212 -11.02 -23.48 1.71
C ASP A 212 -10.45 -22.04 1.70
N GLY A 213 -9.14 -21.88 1.46
CA GLY A 213 -8.45 -20.60 1.36
C GLY A 213 -7.87 -20.07 2.66
N ARG A 214 -8.04 -20.77 3.80
CA ARG A 214 -7.49 -20.32 5.08
C ARG A 214 -5.97 -20.51 5.14
N LEU A 215 -5.26 -19.49 5.60
CA LEU A 215 -3.82 -19.56 5.81
C LEU A 215 -3.50 -19.91 7.27
N HIS A 216 -2.75 -20.99 7.45
CA HIS A 216 -2.24 -21.46 8.74
C HIS A 216 -0.75 -21.14 8.84
N LEU A 217 -0.39 -20.32 9.82
CA LEU A 217 0.98 -19.91 10.12
C LEU A 217 1.49 -20.72 11.31
N LEU A 218 2.10 -21.87 11.01
CA LEU A 218 2.49 -22.88 11.99
C LEU A 218 3.97 -22.72 12.38
N THR A 219 4.27 -22.88 13.65
CA THR A 219 5.66 -23.05 14.16
C THR A 219 5.98 -24.53 14.39
N ASP A 220 7.27 -24.85 14.54
CA ASP A 220 7.76 -26.21 14.87
C ASP A 220 7.20 -26.78 16.20
N GLU A 221 6.75 -25.90 17.10
CA GLU A 221 5.98 -26.26 18.29
C GLU A 221 4.57 -26.81 17.98
N GLU A 222 3.99 -26.56 16.80
CA GLU A 222 2.61 -26.92 16.47
C GLU A 222 2.49 -28.20 15.62
N TYR A 223 3.55 -28.61 14.92
CA TYR A 223 3.54 -29.80 14.05
C TYR A 223 4.75 -30.71 14.28
N ASP A 224 4.63 -32.00 13.94
CA ASP A 224 5.71 -32.98 14.07
C ASP A 224 5.93 -33.84 12.81
N GLY A 225 5.12 -33.64 11.77
CA GLY A 225 5.24 -34.38 10.52
C GLY A 225 4.60 -33.65 9.34
N ILE A 226 5.24 -33.75 8.18
CA ILE A 226 4.75 -33.22 6.90
C ILE A 226 4.94 -34.31 5.85
N GLU A 227 3.84 -34.78 5.27
CA GLU A 227 3.84 -35.78 4.20
C GLU A 227 3.41 -35.12 2.88
N ARG A 228 4.28 -35.14 1.88
CA ARG A 228 4.00 -34.55 0.56
C ARG A 228 3.20 -35.50 -0.32
N GLU A 229 2.19 -34.99 -1.00
CA GLU A 229 1.46 -35.72 -2.03
C GLU A 229 2.26 -35.74 -3.34
N ALA A 230 2.35 -36.92 -3.95
CA ALA A 230 3.11 -37.12 -5.19
C ALA A 230 2.38 -36.57 -6.43
N ALA A 231 1.04 -36.54 -6.40
CA ALA A 231 0.23 -36.07 -7.51
C ALA A 231 0.10 -34.54 -7.53
N SER A 232 -0.04 -33.98 -8.74
CA SER A 232 -0.39 -32.57 -8.92
C SER A 232 -1.79 -32.30 -8.37
N PHE A 233 -1.97 -31.18 -7.67
CA PHE A 233 -3.30 -30.70 -7.27
C PHE A 233 -4.14 -30.26 -8.47
N MET A 234 -3.49 -29.74 -9.51
CA MET A 234 -4.14 -29.42 -10.78
C MET A 234 -4.30 -30.72 -11.60
N PRO A 235 -5.54 -31.14 -11.93
CA PRO A 235 -5.76 -32.28 -12.81
C PRO A 235 -5.44 -31.91 -14.27
N PRO A 236 -5.10 -32.90 -15.12
CA PRO A 236 -5.06 -32.70 -16.57
C PRO A 236 -6.39 -32.14 -17.08
N LEU A 237 -6.33 -31.25 -18.08
CA LEU A 237 -7.51 -30.62 -18.63
C LEU A 237 -8.36 -31.63 -19.41
N ASN A 238 -9.61 -31.79 -18.97
CA ASN A 238 -10.63 -32.51 -19.73
C ASN A 238 -11.45 -31.53 -20.58
N ALA A 239 -11.15 -31.43 -21.88
CA ALA A 239 -11.80 -30.52 -22.81
C ALA A 239 -11.80 -31.10 -24.24
N THR A 240 -12.79 -30.72 -25.05
CA THR A 240 -12.76 -30.96 -26.50
C THR A 240 -11.67 -30.11 -27.17
N ALA A 241 -11.28 -30.46 -28.40
CA ALA A 241 -10.28 -29.70 -29.16
C ALA A 241 -10.68 -28.21 -29.34
N GLY A 242 -11.96 -27.94 -29.60
CA GLY A 242 -12.48 -26.57 -29.72
C GLY A 242 -12.40 -25.79 -28.41
N GLU A 243 -12.86 -26.39 -27.30
CA GLU A 243 -12.79 -25.77 -25.96
C GLU A 243 -11.34 -25.48 -25.55
N ARG A 244 -10.42 -26.40 -25.84
CA ARG A 244 -8.99 -26.21 -25.59
C ARG A 244 -8.41 -25.06 -26.37
N ARG A 245 -8.67 -25.01 -27.69
CA ARG A 245 -8.19 -23.94 -28.56
C ARG A 245 -8.69 -22.58 -28.04
N ASP A 246 -9.98 -22.48 -27.73
CA ASP A 246 -10.59 -21.24 -27.25
C ASP A 246 -10.03 -20.84 -25.86
N LEU A 247 -9.76 -21.81 -24.96
CA LEU A 247 -9.09 -21.57 -23.68
C LEU A 247 -7.66 -21.03 -23.86
N ILE A 248 -6.87 -21.62 -24.78
CA ILE A 248 -5.52 -21.14 -25.08
C ILE A 248 -5.57 -19.74 -25.70
N ALA A 249 -6.54 -19.47 -26.58
CA ALA A 249 -6.77 -18.13 -27.10
C ALA A 249 -7.07 -17.14 -25.95
N TYR A 250 -7.92 -17.50 -24.99
CA TYR A 250 -8.19 -16.67 -23.80
C TYR A 250 -6.95 -16.40 -22.94
N LEU A 251 -6.23 -17.45 -22.55
CA LEU A 251 -5.03 -17.36 -21.69
C LEU A 251 -3.89 -16.61 -22.37
N SER A 252 -3.71 -16.80 -23.67
CA SER A 252 -2.70 -16.09 -24.45
C SER A 252 -2.95 -14.58 -24.52
N ARG A 253 -4.19 -14.10 -24.39
CA ARG A 253 -4.48 -12.66 -24.30
C ARG A 253 -4.24 -12.07 -22.90
N ARG A 254 -3.87 -12.87 -21.90
CA ARG A 254 -3.56 -12.39 -20.54
C ARG A 254 -2.16 -11.79 -20.49
N GLY A 255 -2.06 -10.47 -20.49
CA GLY A 255 -0.80 -9.72 -20.48
C GLY A 255 -0.62 -8.77 -19.30
N GLY A 256 -1.27 -9.06 -18.18
CA GLY A 256 -1.26 -8.27 -16.96
C GLY A 256 -2.59 -7.57 -16.70
N ILE A 257 -2.69 -6.96 -15.52
CA ILE A 257 -3.86 -6.19 -15.11
C ILE A 257 -3.84 -4.83 -15.82
N PRO A 258 -4.86 -4.49 -16.62
CA PRO A 258 -4.96 -3.16 -17.22
C PRO A 258 -5.24 -2.10 -16.14
N ILE A 259 -4.81 -0.86 -16.39
CA ILE A 259 -5.23 0.29 -15.58
C ILE A 259 -6.72 0.53 -15.85
N GLY A 260 -7.52 0.54 -14.79
CA GLY A 260 -8.95 0.71 -14.79
C GLY A 260 -9.64 -0.17 -13.75
N PRO A 261 -10.95 0.04 -13.55
CA PRO A 261 -11.74 -0.82 -12.68
C PRO A 261 -11.82 -2.24 -13.23
N MET A 262 -11.96 -3.20 -12.33
CA MET A 262 -12.26 -4.59 -12.65
C MET A 262 -13.62 -4.67 -13.36
N ARG A 263 -13.68 -5.39 -14.49
CA ARG A 263 -14.90 -5.52 -15.30
C ARG A 263 -15.97 -6.42 -14.67
N ALA A 264 -15.57 -7.33 -13.80
CA ALA A 264 -16.49 -8.28 -13.19
C ALA A 264 -17.31 -7.65 -12.05
N LYS A 265 -18.55 -8.11 -11.92
CA LYS A 265 -19.33 -7.87 -10.72
C LYS A 265 -18.72 -8.66 -9.58
N ALA A 266 -18.44 -7.98 -8.48
CA ALA A 266 -18.00 -8.55 -7.23
C ALA A 266 -18.65 -7.75 -6.09
N GLU A 267 -18.97 -8.44 -5.02
CA GLU A 267 -19.56 -7.84 -3.82
C GLU A 267 -18.65 -8.12 -2.63
N ILE A 268 -18.68 -7.21 -1.65
CA ILE A 268 -17.99 -7.41 -0.38
C ILE A 268 -18.97 -8.07 0.59
N PRO A 269 -18.63 -9.24 1.18
CA PRO A 269 -19.47 -9.85 2.19
C PRO A 269 -19.64 -8.92 3.41
N GLU A 270 -20.85 -8.81 3.94
CA GLU A 270 -21.13 -8.00 5.14
C GLU A 270 -20.24 -8.39 6.33
N ALA A 271 -19.95 -9.69 6.48
CA ALA A 271 -19.02 -10.18 7.51
C ALA A 271 -17.61 -9.58 7.39
N ALA A 272 -17.14 -9.30 6.16
CA ALA A 272 -15.85 -8.66 5.95
C ALA A 272 -15.88 -7.19 6.41
N ILE A 273 -16.98 -6.48 6.16
CA ILE A 273 -17.18 -5.10 6.64
C ILE A 273 -17.23 -5.07 8.16
N GLN A 274 -18.01 -5.97 8.78
CA GLN A 274 -18.16 -6.02 10.24
C GLN A 274 -16.83 -6.30 10.96
N ARG A 275 -15.93 -7.09 10.37
CA ARG A 275 -14.58 -7.31 10.95
C ARG A 275 -13.71 -6.05 10.97
N ILE A 276 -13.94 -5.09 10.08
CA ILE A 276 -13.24 -3.80 10.09
C ILE A 276 -13.90 -2.84 11.08
N VAL A 277 -15.24 -2.84 11.16
CA VAL A 277 -16.01 -1.99 12.08
C VAL A 277 -15.81 -2.41 13.53
N GLN A 278 -15.79 -3.71 13.80
CA GLN A 278 -15.61 -4.30 15.11
C GLN A 278 -14.52 -5.39 15.02
N PRO A 279 -13.24 -4.99 15.03
CA PRO A 279 -12.14 -5.94 15.02
C PRO A 279 -12.19 -6.87 16.23
N ALA A 280 -11.80 -8.12 16.03
CA ALA A 280 -11.64 -9.04 17.16
C ALA A 280 -10.56 -8.51 18.12
N PRO A 281 -10.68 -8.76 19.44
CA PRO A 281 -9.67 -8.32 20.40
C PRO A 281 -8.25 -8.75 19.99
N GLY A 282 -7.37 -7.76 19.87
CA GLY A 282 -5.97 -7.97 19.48
C GLY A 282 -5.71 -7.98 17.97
N GLU A 283 -6.71 -7.79 17.12
CA GLU A 283 -6.48 -7.39 15.72
C GLU A 283 -6.18 -5.89 15.62
N TRP A 284 -5.50 -5.50 14.53
CA TRP A 284 -5.20 -4.12 14.17
C TRP A 284 -5.39 -3.94 12.64
N PRO A 285 -6.63 -3.97 12.12
CA PRO A 285 -6.86 -4.13 10.69
C PRO A 285 -6.87 -2.81 9.88
N THR A 286 -6.64 -1.66 10.51
CA THR A 286 -6.63 -0.34 9.84
C THR A 286 -5.37 0.46 10.24
N TYR A 287 -5.03 1.49 9.46
CA TYR A 287 -3.88 2.37 9.73
C TYR A 287 -3.80 2.84 11.19
N ASN A 288 -4.95 3.13 11.82
CA ASN A 288 -5.04 3.56 13.20
C ASN A 288 -5.52 2.47 14.19
N GLY A 289 -5.65 1.22 13.75
CA GLY A 289 -6.15 0.07 14.52
C GLY A 289 -7.68 0.01 14.61
N SER A 290 -8.34 1.15 14.60
CA SER A 290 -9.80 1.29 14.51
C SER A 290 -10.19 2.34 13.47
N LEU A 291 -11.46 2.35 13.08
CA LEU A 291 -11.99 3.35 12.13
C LEU A 291 -12.06 4.76 12.74
N GLY A 292 -12.16 4.88 14.07
CA GLY A 292 -12.23 6.17 14.77
C GLY A 292 -10.87 6.82 15.03
N ALA A 293 -9.78 6.27 14.50
CA ALA A 293 -8.41 6.75 14.69
C ALA A 293 -7.88 6.86 16.14
N ASN A 294 -8.65 6.42 17.15
CA ASN A 294 -8.11 6.35 18.51
C ASN A 294 -7.14 5.17 18.61
N ARG A 295 -5.84 5.45 18.72
CA ARG A 295 -4.79 4.44 18.92
C ARG A 295 -4.70 4.00 20.37
N HIS A 296 -5.82 3.53 20.89
CA HIS A 296 -5.92 2.90 22.20
C HIS A 296 -6.33 1.43 22.02
N SER A 297 -5.49 0.52 22.49
CA SER A 297 -5.77 -0.92 22.48
C SER A 297 -6.40 -1.37 23.79
N ALA A 298 -7.43 -2.21 23.70
CA ALA A 298 -8.05 -2.83 24.87
C ALA A 298 -7.19 -3.95 25.52
N LEU A 299 -6.02 -4.28 24.95
CA LEU A 299 -5.15 -5.32 25.49
C LEU A 299 -4.47 -4.91 26.81
N THR A 300 -4.35 -5.87 27.72
CA THR A 300 -3.86 -5.68 29.11
C THR A 300 -2.69 -6.60 29.48
N GLN A 301 -2.29 -7.54 28.61
CA GLN A 301 -1.23 -8.51 28.92
C GLN A 301 0.09 -7.80 29.21
N ILE A 302 0.44 -6.79 28.41
CA ILE A 302 1.50 -5.83 28.72
C ILE A 302 0.89 -4.68 29.52
N ASN A 303 1.38 -4.48 30.74
CA ASN A 303 0.90 -3.50 31.69
C ASN A 303 2.04 -2.88 32.51
N THR A 304 1.70 -1.93 33.38
CA THR A 304 2.68 -1.19 34.19
C THR A 304 3.53 -2.06 35.12
N GLY A 305 3.06 -3.27 35.49
CA GLY A 305 3.79 -4.20 36.34
C GLY A 305 4.79 -5.10 35.61
N ASN A 306 4.69 -5.23 34.28
CA ASN A 306 5.52 -6.15 33.51
C ASN A 306 6.16 -5.56 32.23
N ALA A 307 5.84 -4.33 31.83
CA ALA A 307 6.39 -3.68 30.64
C ALA A 307 7.94 -3.65 30.63
N GLY A 308 8.58 -3.56 31.80
CA GLY A 308 10.03 -3.62 31.94
C GLY A 308 10.68 -4.94 31.50
N LYS A 309 9.89 -5.98 31.18
CA LYS A 309 10.35 -7.31 30.74
C LYS A 309 10.18 -7.53 29.23
N LEU A 310 9.81 -6.51 28.46
CA LEU A 310 9.70 -6.62 27.01
C LEU A 310 11.06 -6.92 26.37
N GLN A 311 11.04 -7.83 25.39
CA GLN A 311 12.20 -8.25 24.63
C GLN A 311 11.90 -8.13 23.13
N LEU A 312 12.95 -7.89 22.34
CA LEU A 312 12.86 -7.96 20.88
C LEU A 312 12.61 -9.41 20.47
N GLU A 313 11.52 -9.65 19.75
CA GLU A 313 11.14 -10.99 19.29
C GLU A 313 11.65 -11.26 17.88
N TRP A 314 11.47 -10.29 16.98
CA TRP A 314 11.91 -10.39 15.60
C TRP A 314 12.05 -9.00 14.98
N SER A 315 12.82 -8.93 13.90
CA SER A 315 12.96 -7.76 13.06
C SER A 315 12.86 -8.12 11.58
N TYR A 316 12.27 -7.25 10.77
CA TYR A 316 12.15 -7.42 9.32
C TYR A 316 12.59 -6.15 8.59
N ALA A 317 13.44 -6.28 7.56
CA ALA A 317 14.01 -5.14 6.83
C ALA A 317 13.32 -4.93 5.48
N ILE A 318 12.92 -3.69 5.20
CA ILE A 318 12.64 -3.19 3.85
C ILE A 318 13.88 -2.40 3.41
N PRO A 319 14.37 -2.57 2.16
CA PRO A 319 15.49 -1.80 1.63
C PRO A 319 15.10 -0.35 1.31
N TYR A 320 14.68 0.40 2.32
CA TYR A 320 14.35 1.82 2.26
C TYR A 320 14.50 2.46 3.65
N PRO A 321 15.25 3.55 3.81
CA PRO A 321 15.70 4.00 5.13
C PRO A 321 14.69 4.85 5.92
N ARG A 322 13.51 5.19 5.38
CA ARG A 322 12.58 6.17 5.98
C ARG A 322 11.12 5.72 5.95
N LEU A 323 10.81 4.57 6.55
CA LEU A 323 9.45 4.05 6.58
C LEU A 323 8.52 4.91 7.45
N GLU A 324 7.34 5.26 6.91
CA GLU A 324 6.24 5.88 7.67
C GLU A 324 5.10 4.91 7.98
N THR A 325 5.26 3.64 7.56
CA THR A 325 4.19 2.64 7.59
C THR A 325 3.77 2.29 9.01
N THR A 326 2.46 2.18 9.24
CA THR A 326 1.95 1.42 10.40
C THR A 326 1.60 0.01 9.93
N PRO A 327 2.23 -1.05 10.48
CA PRO A 327 1.85 -2.42 10.18
C PRO A 327 0.40 -2.72 10.61
N LEU A 328 -0.32 -3.47 9.80
CA LEU A 328 -1.66 -3.95 10.11
C LEU A 328 -1.60 -5.43 10.44
N VAL A 329 -2.38 -5.90 11.41
CA VAL A 329 -2.44 -7.33 11.74
C VAL A 329 -3.88 -7.81 11.74
N SER A 330 -4.17 -8.84 10.96
CA SER A 330 -5.45 -9.55 11.00
C SER A 330 -5.19 -11.04 10.77
N GLU A 331 -5.77 -11.88 11.63
CA GLU A 331 -5.61 -13.34 11.62
C GLU A 331 -4.15 -13.80 11.69
N GLY A 332 -3.32 -13.06 12.43
CA GLY A 332 -1.88 -13.36 12.57
C GLY A 332 -1.03 -13.00 11.35
N MET A 333 -1.62 -12.57 10.23
CA MET A 333 -0.87 -11.97 9.11
C MET A 333 -0.64 -10.49 9.37
N MET A 334 0.60 -10.05 9.20
CA MET A 334 0.99 -8.64 9.26
C MET A 334 1.17 -8.06 7.86
N PHE A 335 0.57 -6.92 7.56
CA PHE A 335 0.71 -6.21 6.28
C PHE A 335 1.39 -4.87 6.50
N LEU A 336 2.34 -4.54 5.63
CA LEU A 336 3.11 -3.31 5.74
C LEU A 336 3.52 -2.81 4.36
N SER A 337 3.74 -1.49 4.27
CA SER A 337 4.09 -0.83 3.02
C SER A 337 5.48 -0.20 3.06
N GLY A 338 6.03 -0.02 1.87
CA GLY A 338 7.16 0.86 1.57
C GLY A 338 6.89 1.61 0.27
N PRO A 339 7.88 2.33 -0.28
CA PRO A 339 7.72 3.03 -1.55
C PRO A 339 7.35 2.05 -2.68
N ASN A 340 6.13 2.18 -3.22
CA ASN A 340 5.55 1.29 -4.24
C ASN A 340 5.70 -0.22 -3.92
N ARG A 341 5.64 -0.57 -2.64
CA ARG A 341 5.85 -1.93 -2.13
C ARG A 341 4.86 -2.25 -1.02
N VAL A 342 4.35 -3.48 -1.00
CA VAL A 342 3.55 -4.04 0.09
C VAL A 342 4.02 -5.46 0.36
N CYS A 343 4.32 -5.78 1.62
CA CYS A 343 4.64 -7.15 2.03
C CYS A 343 3.63 -7.65 3.07
N ALA A 344 3.38 -8.96 3.06
CA ALA A 344 2.68 -9.67 4.13
C ALA A 344 3.66 -10.59 4.86
N LEU A 345 3.64 -10.57 6.18
CA LEU A 345 4.48 -11.35 7.07
C LEU A 345 3.65 -12.21 8.03
N ASP A 346 4.24 -13.27 8.55
CA ASP A 346 3.77 -13.91 9.77
C ASP A 346 4.02 -12.97 10.97
N GLY A 347 2.96 -12.53 11.65
CA GLY A 347 3.05 -11.64 12.79
C GLY A 347 3.82 -12.23 13.97
N ARG A 348 3.93 -13.56 14.11
CA ARG A 348 4.68 -14.18 15.22
C ARG A 348 6.18 -14.18 15.00
N THR A 349 6.63 -14.25 13.75
CA THR A 349 8.03 -14.50 13.42
C THR A 349 8.66 -13.48 12.47
N GLY A 350 7.88 -12.55 11.93
CA GLY A 350 8.33 -11.59 10.91
C GLY A 350 8.65 -12.22 9.55
N ARG A 351 8.26 -13.48 9.32
CA ARG A 351 8.63 -14.20 8.09
C ARG A 351 7.74 -13.78 6.94
N GLU A 352 8.35 -13.40 5.81
CA GLU A 352 7.61 -13.03 4.61
C GLU A 352 6.73 -14.18 4.10
N ILE A 353 5.47 -13.84 3.80
CA ILE A 353 4.48 -14.68 3.12
C ILE A 353 4.49 -14.34 1.63
N TRP A 354 4.43 -13.05 1.30
CA TRP A 354 4.62 -12.52 -0.04
C TRP A 354 5.05 -11.05 0.03
N CYS A 355 5.70 -10.56 -1.03
CA CYS A 355 5.91 -9.12 -1.22
C CYS A 355 5.67 -8.69 -2.67
N TYR A 356 4.81 -7.68 -2.83
CA TYR A 356 4.50 -7.00 -4.08
C TYR A 356 5.35 -5.74 -4.22
N SER A 357 5.87 -5.46 -5.42
CA SER A 357 6.64 -4.25 -5.69
C SER A 357 6.40 -3.77 -7.12
N ARG A 358 6.38 -2.45 -7.30
CA ARG A 358 6.49 -1.79 -8.62
C ARG A 358 7.71 -0.87 -8.64
N GLU A 359 8.12 -0.50 -9.84
CA GLU A 359 9.12 0.56 -10.01
C GLU A 359 8.59 1.89 -9.45
N ARG A 360 9.51 2.70 -8.93
CA ARG A 360 9.20 4.05 -8.48
C ARG A 360 9.06 4.98 -9.67
N THR A 361 8.22 5.99 -9.52
CA THR A 361 8.07 7.01 -10.55
C THR A 361 9.39 7.78 -10.69
N PRO A 362 9.92 7.97 -11.91
CA PRO A 362 11.18 8.68 -12.11
C PRO A 362 11.17 10.08 -11.49
N ALA A 363 12.32 10.51 -10.98
CA ALA A 363 12.50 11.83 -10.40
C ALA A 363 12.07 12.94 -11.39
N GLY A 364 11.41 13.98 -10.87
CA GLY A 364 10.93 15.12 -11.66
C GLY A 364 9.56 14.93 -12.35
N LYS A 365 8.97 13.73 -12.33
CA LYS A 365 7.59 13.50 -12.80
C LYS A 365 6.52 13.66 -11.72
N ILE A 366 6.92 13.51 -10.47
CA ILE A 366 6.12 13.75 -9.26
C ILE A 366 6.94 14.61 -8.31
N ALA A 367 6.27 15.29 -7.38
CA ALA A 367 6.87 16.19 -6.41
C ALA A 367 6.47 15.84 -4.97
N GLY A 368 7.00 16.61 -4.01
CA GLY A 368 6.70 16.45 -2.58
C GLY A 368 7.16 15.12 -1.98
N ASP A 369 6.60 14.78 -0.82
CA ASP A 369 7.00 13.60 -0.04
C ASP A 369 6.76 12.26 -0.76
N ALA A 370 5.77 12.21 -1.66
CA ALA A 370 5.55 11.04 -2.50
C ALA A 370 6.78 10.74 -3.39
N ALA A 371 7.38 11.79 -3.97
CA ALA A 371 8.62 11.69 -4.74
C ALA A 371 9.84 11.28 -3.88
N LEU A 372 9.79 11.51 -2.57
CA LEU A 372 10.80 11.02 -1.63
C LEU A 372 10.59 9.55 -1.26
N GLY A 373 9.37 9.01 -1.43
CA GLY A 373 8.99 7.63 -1.14
C GLY A 373 8.16 7.48 0.13
N ALA A 374 7.58 8.56 0.67
CA ALA A 374 6.70 8.48 1.83
C ALA A 374 5.45 7.64 1.50
N ASN A 375 5.14 6.69 2.37
CA ASN A 375 3.94 5.86 2.29
C ASN A 375 3.56 5.39 3.70
N ARG A 376 2.32 5.67 4.11
CA ARG A 376 1.89 5.48 5.51
C ARG A 376 1.23 4.15 5.80
N GLY A 377 0.87 3.35 4.80
CA GLY A 377 0.28 2.04 5.06
C GLY A 377 -0.64 1.54 3.97
N VAL A 378 -1.43 0.56 4.36
CA VAL A 378 -2.43 -0.12 3.52
C VAL A 378 -3.80 -0.09 4.22
N ALA A 379 -4.83 -0.60 3.55
CA ALA A 379 -6.12 -0.92 4.17
C ALA A 379 -6.50 -2.37 3.87
N LEU A 380 -7.29 -3.00 4.75
CA LEU A 380 -7.77 -4.38 4.60
C LEU A 380 -9.29 -4.41 4.44
N LEU A 381 -9.79 -5.31 3.59
CA LEU A 381 -11.21 -5.68 3.54
C LEU A 381 -11.37 -7.10 2.99
N GLY A 382 -11.73 -8.06 3.85
CA GLY A 382 -11.90 -9.45 3.45
C GLY A 382 -10.62 -10.05 2.88
N ASP A 383 -10.66 -10.38 1.59
CA ASP A 383 -9.55 -10.94 0.81
C ASP A 383 -8.69 -9.89 0.11
N ARG A 384 -8.84 -8.60 0.48
CA ARG A 384 -8.20 -7.47 -0.23
C ARG A 384 -7.26 -6.67 0.65
N VAL A 385 -6.21 -6.17 0.02
CA VAL A 385 -5.25 -5.19 0.56
C VAL A 385 -5.19 -4.01 -0.40
N PHE A 386 -5.49 -2.80 0.09
CA PHE A 386 -5.45 -1.58 -0.73
C PHE A 386 -4.26 -0.71 -0.36
N PHE A 387 -3.58 -0.15 -1.35
CA PHE A 387 -2.53 0.84 -1.11
C PHE A 387 -2.42 1.82 -2.27
N ALA A 388 -1.92 3.03 -1.97
CA ALA A 388 -1.67 4.06 -2.97
C ALA A 388 -0.19 4.12 -3.36
N THR A 389 0.11 4.26 -4.64
CA THR A 389 1.48 4.45 -5.16
C THR A 389 1.92 5.91 -5.11
N ASP A 390 3.22 6.15 -5.29
CA ASP A 390 3.82 7.48 -5.31
C ASP A 390 3.18 8.43 -6.35
N ASN A 391 2.77 7.91 -7.50
CA ASN A 391 2.03 8.62 -8.55
C ASN A 391 0.50 8.52 -8.43
N ALA A 392 -0.02 8.32 -7.23
CA ALA A 392 -1.46 8.34 -6.92
C ALA A 392 -2.30 7.32 -7.73
N HIS A 393 -1.81 6.10 -7.92
CA HIS A 393 -2.67 4.97 -8.28
C HIS A 393 -3.14 4.27 -7.01
N LEU A 394 -4.43 3.94 -6.93
CA LEU A 394 -4.99 3.08 -5.90
C LEU A 394 -4.99 1.64 -6.44
N LEU A 395 -4.27 0.76 -5.76
CA LEU A 395 -4.17 -0.65 -6.12
C LEU A 395 -4.96 -1.51 -5.12
N CYS A 396 -5.50 -2.62 -5.61
CA CYS A 396 -6.02 -3.70 -4.79
C CYS A 396 -5.23 -4.97 -5.04
N LEU A 397 -4.68 -5.56 -4.00
CA LEU A 397 -3.99 -6.84 -4.01
C LEU A 397 -4.84 -7.89 -3.30
N ASN A 398 -4.71 -9.15 -3.73
CA ASN A 398 -5.24 -10.26 -2.97
C ASN A 398 -4.44 -10.43 -1.67
N ARG A 399 -5.14 -10.56 -0.55
CA ARG A 399 -4.56 -10.62 0.80
C ARG A 399 -3.68 -11.84 1.03
N ILE A 400 -3.98 -12.97 0.40
CA ILE A 400 -3.27 -14.23 0.62
C ILE A 400 -2.07 -14.37 -0.32
N THR A 401 -2.18 -13.88 -1.56
CA THR A 401 -1.15 -14.11 -2.59
C THR A 401 -0.34 -12.87 -2.95
N GLY A 402 -0.82 -11.66 -2.63
CA GLY A 402 -0.24 -10.40 -3.09
C GLY A 402 -0.49 -10.10 -4.58
N GLY A 403 -1.27 -10.94 -5.27
CA GLY A 403 -1.58 -10.76 -6.69
C GLY A 403 -2.45 -9.52 -6.92
N LEU A 404 -2.14 -8.73 -7.95
CA LEU A 404 -2.87 -7.50 -8.27
C LEU A 404 -4.26 -7.85 -8.83
N MET A 405 -5.30 -7.24 -8.26
CA MET A 405 -6.69 -7.46 -8.66
C MET A 405 -7.22 -6.33 -9.54
N TRP A 406 -6.92 -5.08 -9.18
CA TRP A 406 -7.25 -3.89 -9.98
C TRP A 406 -6.31 -2.73 -9.65
N ASP A 407 -6.23 -1.77 -10.57
CA ASP A 407 -5.35 -0.61 -10.54
C ASP A 407 -6.07 0.60 -11.13
N VAL A 408 -6.32 1.65 -10.34
CA VAL A 408 -6.97 2.86 -10.85
C VAL A 408 -6.15 4.12 -10.55
N ALA A 409 -6.04 5.00 -11.54
CA ALA A 409 -5.51 6.34 -11.31
C ALA A 409 -6.50 7.15 -10.46
N VAL A 410 -6.02 7.76 -9.38
CA VAL A 410 -6.86 8.55 -8.48
C VAL A 410 -7.17 9.93 -9.06
N PRO A 411 -6.21 10.67 -9.65
CA PRO A 411 -6.48 11.88 -10.42
C PRO A 411 -7.07 11.55 -11.79
N GLU A 412 -8.07 12.33 -12.24
CA GLU A 412 -8.64 12.21 -13.60
C GLU A 412 -7.73 12.79 -14.67
N LEU A 413 -6.97 13.84 -14.33
CA LEU A 413 -6.08 14.53 -15.23
C LEU A 413 -4.65 14.47 -14.68
N PRO A 414 -3.64 14.38 -15.56
CA PRO A 414 -2.24 14.51 -15.16
C PRO A 414 -2.00 15.81 -14.42
N GLY A 415 -1.12 15.77 -13.43
CA GLY A 415 -0.70 16.93 -12.63
C GLY A 415 0.35 16.49 -11.61
N PRO A 416 0.88 17.41 -10.78
CA PRO A 416 1.88 17.09 -9.77
C PRO A 416 1.29 16.33 -8.55
N TYR A 417 0.24 15.54 -8.76
CA TYR A 417 -0.39 14.74 -7.71
C TYR A 417 0.52 13.59 -7.28
N GLY A 418 0.69 13.46 -5.97
CA GLY A 418 1.25 12.26 -5.34
C GLY A 418 0.24 11.60 -4.41
N SER A 419 0.64 10.48 -3.79
CA SER A 419 -0.09 9.93 -2.65
C SER A 419 0.86 9.39 -1.60
N THR A 420 0.55 9.69 -0.34
CA THR A 420 1.33 9.28 0.84
C THR A 420 0.46 8.63 1.92
N ALA A 421 -0.86 8.87 1.91
CA ALA A 421 -1.82 8.34 2.87
C ALA A 421 -2.01 6.82 2.72
N ALA A 422 -2.31 6.15 3.83
CA ALA A 422 -2.94 4.83 3.76
C ALA A 422 -4.42 5.01 3.34
N PRO A 423 -4.97 4.16 2.45
CA PRO A 423 -6.41 4.18 2.18
C PRO A 423 -7.23 3.88 3.45
N LEU A 424 -8.52 4.20 3.43
CA LEU A 424 -9.47 3.88 4.49
C LEU A 424 -10.66 3.13 3.92
N VAL A 425 -11.09 2.05 4.58
CA VAL A 425 -12.32 1.34 4.23
C VAL A 425 -13.50 1.95 5.00
N ALA A 426 -14.58 2.26 4.29
CA ALA A 426 -15.82 2.77 4.85
C ALA A 426 -17.02 2.03 4.22
N GLY A 427 -17.49 0.98 4.88
CA GLY A 427 -18.47 0.06 4.31
C GLY A 427 -17.86 -0.79 3.19
N ASP A 428 -18.51 -0.81 2.04
CA ASP A 428 -18.06 -1.46 0.81
C ASP A 428 -17.18 -0.56 -0.08
N LEU A 429 -16.81 0.63 0.41
CA LEU A 429 -15.96 1.59 -0.27
C LEU A 429 -14.54 1.61 0.29
N VAL A 430 -13.58 1.93 -0.58
CA VAL A 430 -12.22 2.30 -0.22
C VAL A 430 -12.01 3.77 -0.59
N VAL A 431 -11.54 4.56 0.37
CA VAL A 431 -11.40 6.01 0.31
C VAL A 431 -9.92 6.38 0.37
N THR A 432 -9.49 7.31 -0.47
CA THR A 432 -8.13 7.85 -0.47
C THR A 432 -8.11 9.33 -0.84
N GLY A 433 -7.10 10.02 -0.33
CA GLY A 433 -6.77 11.40 -0.70
C GLY A 433 -5.60 11.49 -1.67
N VAL A 434 -5.09 12.71 -1.84
CA VAL A 434 -3.92 13.07 -2.65
C VAL A 434 -2.96 13.97 -1.87
N ALA A 435 -1.69 13.93 -2.25
CA ALA A 435 -0.65 14.86 -1.83
C ALA A 435 -0.32 15.84 -2.96
N GLY A 436 0.33 16.95 -2.62
CA GLY A 436 0.84 17.93 -3.58
C GLY A 436 0.37 19.37 -3.36
N GLY A 437 -0.04 19.73 -2.13
CA GLY A 437 -0.58 21.05 -1.79
C GLY A 437 0.35 22.19 -2.23
N ASP A 438 1.65 22.01 -2.00
CA ASP A 438 2.69 23.02 -2.24
C ASP A 438 3.11 23.12 -3.73
N GLN A 439 2.46 22.36 -4.62
CA GLN A 439 2.74 22.39 -6.06
C GLN A 439 1.56 22.89 -6.89
N GLY A 440 0.56 23.48 -6.24
CA GLY A 440 -0.60 24.08 -6.92
C GLY A 440 -1.50 23.03 -7.57
N ILE A 441 -2.06 22.14 -6.74
CA ILE A 441 -3.09 21.17 -7.17
C ILE A 441 -4.49 21.67 -6.81
N ARG A 442 -5.52 21.00 -7.36
CA ARG A 442 -6.89 21.07 -6.82
C ARG A 442 -7.11 19.84 -5.95
N GLY A 443 -6.97 19.98 -4.63
CA GLY A 443 -7.12 18.89 -3.67
C GLY A 443 -8.52 18.26 -3.69
N PHE A 444 -8.57 16.98 -3.32
CA PHE A 444 -9.82 16.22 -3.21
C PHE A 444 -9.65 14.96 -2.36
N VAL A 445 -10.77 14.39 -1.91
CA VAL A 445 -10.87 13.01 -1.40
C VAL A 445 -11.83 12.23 -2.30
N ALA A 446 -11.52 10.97 -2.59
CA ALA A 446 -12.30 10.13 -3.50
C ALA A 446 -12.56 8.75 -2.89
N ALA A 447 -13.72 8.18 -3.22
CA ALA A 447 -14.10 6.83 -2.86
C ALA A 447 -14.33 5.97 -4.11
N TYR A 448 -13.99 4.69 -3.97
CA TYR A 448 -14.11 3.68 -5.01
C TYR A 448 -14.80 2.45 -4.42
N LYS A 449 -15.57 1.72 -5.22
CA LYS A 449 -16.11 0.42 -4.82
C LYS A 449 -14.94 -0.52 -4.52
N ALA A 450 -14.83 -1.01 -3.30
CA ALA A 450 -13.68 -1.81 -2.87
C ALA A 450 -13.54 -3.11 -3.68
N ALA A 451 -14.66 -3.66 -4.15
CA ALA A 451 -14.68 -4.88 -4.94
C ALA A 451 -14.07 -4.71 -6.34
N THR A 452 -14.24 -3.55 -6.98
CA THR A 452 -13.96 -3.36 -8.41
C THR A 452 -13.03 -2.20 -8.73
N GLY A 453 -12.81 -1.25 -7.82
CA GLY A 453 -12.11 0.00 -8.11
C GLY A 453 -12.93 1.00 -8.93
N GLU A 454 -14.23 0.76 -9.14
CA GLU A 454 -15.12 1.71 -9.82
C GLU A 454 -15.26 3.00 -8.98
N PRO A 455 -15.08 4.20 -9.57
CA PRO A 455 -15.29 5.45 -8.84
C PRO A 455 -16.72 5.56 -8.31
N ALA A 456 -16.86 5.86 -7.02
CA ALA A 456 -18.16 6.06 -6.38
C ALA A 456 -18.51 7.54 -6.27
N TRP A 457 -17.59 8.34 -5.71
CA TRP A 457 -17.74 9.79 -5.59
C TRP A 457 -16.38 10.47 -5.39
N ARG A 458 -16.34 11.78 -5.63
CA ARG A 458 -15.21 12.65 -5.30
C ARG A 458 -15.71 13.95 -4.68
N PHE A 459 -15.05 14.38 -3.60
CA PHE A 459 -15.26 15.69 -2.99
C PHE A 459 -13.98 16.53 -3.16
N TYR A 460 -14.09 17.65 -3.88
CA TYR A 460 -12.99 18.61 -4.02
C TYR A 460 -12.92 19.51 -2.80
N THR A 461 -11.72 19.65 -2.22
CA THR A 461 -11.46 20.51 -1.06
C THR A 461 -11.25 21.97 -1.46
N VAL A 462 -10.93 22.20 -2.74
CA VAL A 462 -10.91 23.53 -3.35
C VAL A 462 -12.11 23.64 -4.31
N PRO A 463 -13.12 24.45 -3.99
CA PRO A 463 -14.30 24.64 -4.83
C PRO A 463 -13.95 25.41 -6.10
N LYS A 464 -14.72 25.21 -7.17
CA LYS A 464 -14.70 26.09 -8.36
C LYS A 464 -15.61 27.29 -8.16
N PRO A 465 -15.40 28.41 -8.88
CA PRO A 465 -16.34 29.53 -8.87
C PRO A 465 -17.79 29.06 -9.13
N GLY A 466 -18.69 29.40 -8.21
CA GLY A 466 -20.10 28.99 -8.24
C GLY A 466 -20.42 27.72 -7.43
N GLU A 467 -19.42 26.96 -7.00
CA GLU A 467 -19.59 25.86 -6.03
C GLU A 467 -19.62 26.41 -4.58
N PRO A 468 -20.33 25.76 -3.64
CA PRO A 468 -20.37 26.19 -2.25
C PRO A 468 -18.98 26.29 -1.61
N GLY A 469 -18.67 27.43 -0.97
CA GLY A 469 -17.38 27.74 -0.38
C GLY A 469 -16.50 28.60 -1.29
N SER A 470 -16.80 28.68 -2.59
CA SER A 470 -16.02 29.50 -3.54
C SER A 470 -16.11 31.00 -3.26
N GLU A 471 -17.17 31.47 -2.61
CA GLU A 471 -17.34 32.85 -2.16
C GLU A 471 -16.28 33.28 -1.13
N THR A 472 -15.61 32.33 -0.50
CA THR A 472 -14.50 32.59 0.43
C THR A 472 -13.14 32.76 -0.25
N TRP A 473 -13.08 32.64 -1.58
CA TRP A 473 -11.87 32.83 -2.37
C TRP A 473 -11.99 34.11 -3.20
N ARG A 474 -11.01 35.00 -3.06
CA ARG A 474 -10.89 36.23 -3.83
C ARG A 474 -9.52 36.28 -4.52
N GLY A 475 -9.51 36.28 -5.84
CA GLY A 475 -8.31 36.25 -6.67
C GLY A 475 -8.24 34.98 -7.52
N LYS A 476 -7.12 34.80 -8.24
CA LYS A 476 -7.00 33.73 -9.25
C LYS A 476 -6.47 32.40 -8.73
N ALA A 477 -5.96 32.35 -7.50
CA ALA A 477 -5.30 31.14 -7.00
C ALA A 477 -6.27 29.99 -6.66
N ILE A 478 -7.59 30.22 -6.69
CA ILE A 478 -8.60 29.14 -6.53
C ILE A 478 -8.44 28.01 -7.56
N ASP A 479 -7.92 28.30 -8.75
CA ASP A 479 -7.72 27.29 -9.81
C ASP A 479 -6.68 26.21 -9.44
N VAL A 480 -5.77 26.55 -8.52
CA VAL A 480 -4.66 25.70 -8.06
C VAL A 480 -4.52 25.77 -6.53
N GLY A 481 -5.65 25.91 -5.82
CA GLY A 481 -5.69 26.38 -4.43
C GLY A 481 -5.12 25.45 -3.37
N GLY A 482 -4.46 24.34 -3.72
CA GLY A 482 -3.87 23.40 -2.76
C GLY A 482 -4.92 22.47 -2.16
N GLY A 483 -5.04 22.47 -0.83
CA GLY A 483 -6.06 21.72 -0.10
C GLY A 483 -5.86 20.21 -0.14
N ALA A 484 -4.61 19.73 -0.18
CA ALA A 484 -4.29 18.31 -0.24
C ALA A 484 -4.87 17.52 0.95
N THR A 485 -5.01 16.20 0.81
CA THR A 485 -5.78 15.33 1.71
C THR A 485 -4.93 14.13 2.16
N TRP A 486 -3.68 14.43 2.50
CA TRP A 486 -2.56 13.47 2.49
C TRP A 486 -2.41 12.62 3.76
N LEU A 487 -3.27 12.78 4.76
CA LEU A 487 -3.39 11.86 5.90
C LEU A 487 -4.72 11.09 5.84
N THR A 488 -4.68 9.82 6.25
CA THR A 488 -5.87 8.96 6.37
C THR A 488 -6.87 9.54 7.36
N GLY A 489 -8.13 9.68 6.93
CA GLY A 489 -9.24 10.14 7.78
C GLY A 489 -9.75 9.10 8.79
N SER A 490 -10.91 9.40 9.35
CA SER A 490 -11.63 8.55 10.32
C SER A 490 -13.06 8.29 9.87
N TYR A 491 -13.67 7.21 10.32
CA TYR A 491 -15.03 6.82 9.94
C TYR A 491 -15.83 6.37 11.17
N ASP A 492 -17.02 6.95 11.35
CA ASP A 492 -18.03 6.50 12.31
C ASP A 492 -19.10 5.69 11.56
N ALA A 493 -18.98 4.37 11.61
CA ALA A 493 -19.92 3.46 10.97
C ALA A 493 -21.35 3.59 11.52
N GLY A 494 -21.53 4.01 12.78
CA GLY A 494 -22.83 4.17 13.40
C GLY A 494 -23.62 5.34 12.82
N SER A 495 -22.95 6.45 12.49
CA SER A 495 -23.57 7.61 11.83
C SER A 495 -23.42 7.61 10.31
N GLY A 496 -22.58 6.72 9.76
CA GLY A 496 -22.23 6.71 8.34
C GLY A 496 -21.41 7.92 7.89
N LEU A 497 -20.72 8.59 8.83
CA LEU A 497 -19.94 9.80 8.55
C LEU A 497 -18.45 9.50 8.45
N LEU A 498 -17.86 9.97 7.36
CA LEU A 498 -16.43 10.00 7.10
C LEU A 498 -15.90 11.40 7.46
N TYR A 499 -14.82 11.46 8.23
CA TYR A 499 -14.13 12.70 8.59
C TYR A 499 -12.78 12.70 7.91
N TRP A 500 -12.53 13.70 7.07
CA TRP A 500 -11.26 13.80 6.35
C TRP A 500 -10.60 15.15 6.62
N PRO A 501 -9.30 15.18 6.94
CA PRO A 501 -8.62 16.43 7.16
C PRO A 501 -8.03 17.00 5.86
N THR A 502 -7.95 18.32 5.76
CA THR A 502 -7.48 19.03 4.56
C THR A 502 -6.27 19.91 4.88
N GLY A 503 -5.37 20.01 3.91
CA GLY A 503 -4.11 20.73 4.01
C GLY A 503 -4.20 22.20 3.64
N ASN A 504 -3.02 22.80 3.52
CA ASN A 504 -2.75 24.21 3.25
C ASN A 504 -3.39 24.72 1.95
N PRO A 505 -3.77 26.02 1.88
CA PRO A 505 -4.02 26.69 0.62
C PRO A 505 -2.72 27.03 -0.12
N PHE A 506 -2.76 27.06 -1.44
CA PHE A 506 -1.63 27.44 -2.29
C PHE A 506 -1.87 28.79 -3.00
N PRO A 507 -0.87 29.69 -3.12
CA PRO A 507 0.51 29.58 -2.61
C PRO A 507 0.61 29.69 -1.08
N ASP A 508 1.52 28.94 -0.46
CA ASP A 508 1.50 28.69 0.99
C ASP A 508 1.64 29.96 1.86
N THR A 509 2.54 30.86 1.48
CA THR A 509 2.90 32.07 2.26
C THR A 509 2.48 33.39 1.62
N ASP A 510 1.92 33.35 0.40
CA ASP A 510 1.45 34.53 -0.32
C ASP A 510 -0.06 34.46 -0.56
N GLY A 511 -0.78 35.27 0.21
CA GLY A 511 -2.25 35.33 0.19
C GLY A 511 -2.86 36.31 -0.80
N ASP A 512 -2.05 37.09 -1.54
CA ASP A 512 -2.53 38.24 -2.32
C ASP A 512 -3.54 37.85 -3.43
N GLU A 513 -3.38 36.66 -4.02
CA GLU A 513 -4.27 36.11 -5.06
C GLU A 513 -5.29 35.08 -4.53
N ARG A 514 -5.39 34.93 -3.20
CA ARG A 514 -6.32 34.03 -2.50
C ARG A 514 -6.88 34.68 -1.24
N GLY A 515 -7.35 35.91 -1.31
CA GLY A 515 -7.99 36.57 -0.19
C GLY A 515 -9.25 35.83 0.30
N GLY A 516 -9.58 35.98 1.58
CA GLY A 516 -10.73 35.32 2.21
C GLY A 516 -10.36 34.00 2.90
N ASP A 517 -11.35 33.32 3.48
CA ASP A 517 -11.12 32.16 4.36
C ASP A 517 -10.52 30.94 3.65
N ASN A 518 -10.62 30.85 2.31
CA ASN A 518 -10.07 29.76 1.49
C ASN A 518 -10.66 28.38 1.81
N LEU A 519 -11.99 28.28 1.96
CA LEU A 519 -12.65 27.01 2.24
C LEU A 519 -12.50 26.01 1.08
N TYR A 520 -12.21 24.73 1.32
CA TYR A 520 -12.18 24.02 2.60
C TYR A 520 -10.76 23.63 3.01
N THR A 521 -9.77 24.52 2.81
CA THR A 521 -8.38 24.29 3.25
C THR A 521 -8.26 24.36 4.78
N ASN A 522 -7.26 23.71 5.35
CA ASN A 522 -7.00 23.65 6.79
C ASN A 522 -8.24 23.37 7.64
N SER A 523 -9.01 22.38 7.21
CA SER A 523 -10.31 22.03 7.77
C SER A 523 -10.39 20.55 8.07
N VAL A 524 -11.37 20.18 8.89
CA VAL A 524 -11.98 18.84 8.83
C VAL A 524 -13.29 18.96 8.06
N VAL A 525 -13.51 18.05 7.11
CA VAL A 525 -14.79 17.89 6.41
C VAL A 525 -15.46 16.59 6.87
N ALA A 526 -16.73 16.67 7.22
CA ALA A 526 -17.55 15.51 7.52
C ALA A 526 -18.46 15.20 6.32
N LEU A 527 -18.22 14.06 5.69
CA LEU A 527 -18.90 13.60 4.50
C LEU A 527 -19.78 12.40 4.82
N GLU A 528 -20.94 12.30 4.18
CA GLU A 528 -21.68 11.05 4.14
C GLU A 528 -20.89 10.01 3.33
N ALA A 529 -20.49 8.92 3.98
CA ALA A 529 -19.52 7.98 3.40
C ALA A 529 -19.97 7.37 2.07
N LYS A 530 -21.28 7.14 1.88
CA LYS A 530 -21.82 6.54 0.66
C LYS A 530 -21.87 7.50 -0.54
N THR A 531 -22.01 8.80 -0.29
CA THR A 531 -22.34 9.78 -1.33
C THR A 531 -21.27 10.86 -1.51
N GLY A 532 -20.37 11.04 -0.54
CA GLY A 532 -19.41 12.13 -0.52
C GLY A 532 -20.04 13.49 -0.20
N LYS A 533 -21.34 13.54 0.15
CA LYS A 533 -22.03 14.79 0.45
C LYS A 533 -21.53 15.39 1.76
N LEU A 534 -21.10 16.64 1.72
CA LEU A 534 -20.72 17.41 2.90
C LEU A 534 -21.90 17.58 3.86
N LYS A 535 -21.69 17.26 5.13
CA LYS A 535 -22.65 17.46 6.23
C LYS A 535 -22.30 18.67 7.06
N TRP A 536 -21.03 18.80 7.44
CA TRP A 536 -20.48 19.95 8.14
C TRP A 536 -18.98 20.02 7.88
N HIS A 537 -18.39 21.18 8.14
CA HIS A 537 -16.94 21.36 8.17
C HIS A 537 -16.56 22.25 9.36
N PHE A 538 -15.32 22.14 9.82
CA PHE A 538 -14.72 23.08 10.78
C PHE A 538 -13.35 23.48 10.25
N GLN A 539 -13.11 24.78 10.07
CA GLN A 539 -11.84 25.31 9.59
C GLN A 539 -10.97 25.78 10.76
N PHE A 540 -9.81 25.16 10.92
CA PHE A 540 -8.90 25.42 12.03
C PHE A 540 -8.08 26.70 11.83
N THR A 541 -7.65 26.94 10.59
CA THR A 541 -6.79 28.08 10.23
C THR A 541 -7.33 28.77 8.97
N PRO A 542 -8.32 29.67 9.11
CA PRO A 542 -8.84 30.46 7.98
C PRO A 542 -7.76 31.37 7.39
N HIS A 543 -7.70 31.48 6.06
CA HIS A 543 -6.72 32.28 5.34
C HIS A 543 -5.26 32.03 5.78
N ASP A 544 -4.87 30.76 5.86
CA ASP A 544 -3.52 30.37 6.28
C ASP A 544 -2.41 30.99 5.42
N LEU A 545 -1.33 31.40 6.06
CA LEU A 545 -0.15 32.01 5.44
C LEU A 545 1.16 31.35 5.93
N HIS A 546 1.05 30.23 6.64
CA HIS A 546 2.17 29.63 7.39
C HIS A 546 2.38 28.14 7.10
N ASP A 547 1.62 27.60 6.14
CA ASP A 547 1.62 26.18 5.76
C ASP A 547 1.29 25.28 6.97
N TRP A 548 0.21 25.66 7.65
CA TRP A 548 -0.32 24.90 8.78
C TRP A 548 -1.46 24.01 8.33
N ASP A 549 -1.13 22.97 7.53
CA ASP A 549 -2.05 21.88 7.22
C ASP A 549 -2.83 21.46 8.46
N ALA A 550 -4.14 21.19 8.30
CA ALA A 550 -4.94 20.58 9.35
C ALA A 550 -5.02 19.04 9.25
N THR A 551 -4.02 18.42 8.62
CA THR A 551 -3.91 16.98 8.31
C THR A 551 -3.39 16.15 9.47
N GLU A 552 -3.69 16.54 10.71
CA GLU A 552 -3.42 15.76 11.91
C GLU A 552 -4.50 14.71 12.19
N PRO A 553 -4.19 13.63 12.95
CA PRO A 553 -5.14 12.57 13.26
C PRO A 553 -6.48 13.08 13.86
N LEU A 554 -7.60 12.65 13.28
CA LEU A 554 -8.97 12.98 13.71
C LEU A 554 -9.51 11.91 14.67
N VAL A 555 -9.23 12.03 15.97
CA VAL A 555 -9.54 10.98 16.95
C VAL A 555 -11.00 11.04 17.38
N LEU A 556 -11.78 10.01 17.06
CA LEU A 556 -13.18 9.88 17.45
C LEU A 556 -13.31 9.13 18.77
N VAL A 557 -13.99 9.71 19.74
CA VAL A 557 -14.21 9.07 21.06
C VAL A 557 -15.63 9.26 21.56
N ASP A 558 -16.14 8.25 22.25
CA ASP A 558 -17.39 8.32 23.00
C ASP A 558 -17.00 8.44 24.48
N THR A 559 -17.29 9.59 25.09
CA THR A 559 -16.91 9.86 26.47
C THR A 559 -17.78 10.95 27.07
N LYS A 560 -17.85 11.00 28.40
CA LYS A 560 -18.41 12.17 29.09
C LYS A 560 -17.57 13.39 28.77
N PHE A 561 -18.20 14.53 28.50
CA PHE A 561 -17.57 15.83 28.38
C PHE A 561 -18.47 16.86 29.07
N ARG A 562 -17.92 17.61 30.02
CA ARG A 562 -18.64 18.56 30.89
C ARG A 562 -19.91 17.95 31.50
N GLY A 563 -19.78 16.72 32.00
CA GLY A 563 -20.84 15.98 32.69
C GLY A 563 -21.89 15.31 31.79
N ARG A 564 -21.77 15.40 30.45
CA ARG A 564 -22.73 14.80 29.49
C ARG A 564 -22.04 13.79 28.60
N GLU A 565 -22.70 12.68 28.26
CA GLU A 565 -22.22 11.79 27.21
C GLU A 565 -22.15 12.54 25.88
N ARG A 566 -21.02 12.41 25.19
CA ARG A 566 -20.73 13.09 23.93
C ARG A 566 -19.98 12.19 22.97
N LYS A 567 -20.25 12.43 21.69
CA LYS A 567 -19.55 11.83 20.56
C LYS A 567 -18.56 12.87 20.03
N LEU A 568 -17.31 12.77 20.44
CA LEU A 568 -16.30 13.80 20.19
C LEU A 568 -15.40 13.46 19.01
N LEU A 569 -14.87 14.50 18.39
CA LEU A 569 -13.67 14.49 17.56
C LEU A 569 -12.60 15.33 18.26
N LEU A 570 -11.42 14.75 18.48
CA LEU A 570 -10.26 15.38 19.10
C LEU A 570 -9.17 15.57 18.06
N GLN A 571 -8.57 16.75 18.00
CA GLN A 571 -7.40 17.01 17.14
C GLN A 571 -6.44 17.95 17.84
N ALA A 572 -5.17 17.53 18.00
CA ALA A 572 -4.08 18.47 18.22
C ALA A 572 -3.60 18.91 16.84
N ASN A 573 -3.74 20.20 16.54
CA ASN A 573 -3.52 20.74 15.20
C ASN A 573 -2.11 21.31 15.05
N ARG A 574 -1.58 21.30 13.83
CA ARG A 574 -0.30 21.90 13.47
C ARG A 574 -0.13 23.32 13.99
N ASN A 575 -1.21 24.08 14.01
CA ASN A 575 -1.27 25.49 14.42
C ASN A 575 -1.05 25.72 15.94
N GLY A 576 -0.90 24.67 16.75
CA GLY A 576 -0.60 24.79 18.19
C GLY A 576 -1.79 24.74 19.13
N PHE A 577 -3.00 24.56 18.61
CA PHE A 577 -4.21 24.40 19.41
C PHE A 577 -4.72 22.95 19.42
N TYR A 578 -5.23 22.53 20.56
CA TYR A 578 -5.99 21.31 20.77
C TYR A 578 -7.47 21.63 20.71
N TYR A 579 -8.18 20.90 19.85
CA TYR A 579 -9.59 21.10 19.55
C TYR A 579 -10.43 19.91 19.99
N VAL A 580 -11.62 20.21 20.50
CA VAL A 580 -12.68 19.24 20.77
C VAL A 580 -13.94 19.71 20.06
N LEU A 581 -14.47 18.87 19.18
CA LEU A 581 -15.70 19.10 18.43
C LEU A 581 -16.72 18.00 18.75
N ASP A 582 -18.02 18.31 18.68
CA ASP A 582 -19.05 17.27 18.52
C ASP A 582 -18.96 16.73 17.09
N ARG A 583 -18.68 15.43 16.94
CA ARG A 583 -18.42 14.88 15.61
C ARG A 583 -19.67 14.71 14.75
N LEU A 584 -20.87 14.73 15.32
CA LEU A 584 -22.08 14.55 14.52
C LEU A 584 -22.53 15.87 13.90
N SER A 585 -22.38 16.97 14.64
CA SER A 585 -22.85 18.30 14.25
C SER A 585 -21.75 19.25 13.77
N GLY A 586 -20.49 19.00 14.15
CA GLY A 586 -19.38 19.94 13.95
C GLY A 586 -19.34 21.06 14.99
N GLU A 587 -20.15 21.00 16.05
CA GLU A 587 -20.18 22.01 17.12
C GLU A 587 -18.79 22.13 17.79
N PHE A 588 -18.28 23.35 17.86
CA PHE A 588 -17.05 23.67 18.57
C PHE A 588 -17.27 23.67 20.09
N LEU A 589 -16.48 22.87 20.83
CA LEU A 589 -16.63 22.70 22.28
C LEU A 589 -15.44 23.26 23.07
N LEU A 590 -14.23 23.12 22.52
CA LEU A 590 -12.99 23.56 23.15
C LEU A 590 -11.91 23.84 22.10
N GLY A 591 -11.13 24.91 22.30
CA GLY A 591 -9.89 25.21 21.60
C GLY A 591 -8.89 25.80 22.58
N ARG A 592 -7.76 25.13 22.82
CA ARG A 592 -6.75 25.55 23.82
C ARG A 592 -5.33 25.32 23.31
N PRO A 593 -4.40 26.25 23.58
CA PRO A 593 -3.01 26.05 23.19
C PRO A 593 -2.44 24.85 23.96
N PHE A 594 -1.78 23.93 23.26
CA PHE A 594 -1.05 22.82 23.88
C PHE A 594 0.47 23.01 23.84
N VAL A 595 0.93 24.15 23.32
CA VAL A 595 2.32 24.60 23.27
C VAL A 595 2.50 25.96 23.94
N LYS A 596 3.70 26.21 24.46
CA LYS A 596 4.07 27.49 25.09
C LYS A 596 4.55 28.51 24.04
N LYS A 597 5.28 28.05 23.01
CA LYS A 597 5.74 28.88 21.89
C LYS A 597 4.64 29.04 20.84
N LEU A 598 3.83 30.08 20.99
CA LEU A 598 2.72 30.38 20.10
C LEU A 598 2.58 31.90 19.96
N THR A 599 2.77 32.43 18.76
CA THR A 599 2.77 33.89 18.54
C THR A 599 1.67 34.37 17.62
N TRP A 600 1.11 33.50 16.79
CA TRP A 600 0.19 33.89 15.71
C TRP A 600 -1.23 34.21 16.17
N ALA A 601 -1.68 33.60 17.26
CA ALA A 601 -3.00 33.83 17.85
C ALA A 601 -2.91 33.81 19.37
N SER A 602 -3.70 34.69 20.00
CA SER A 602 -3.79 34.82 21.46
C SER A 602 -4.72 33.78 22.09
N GLY A 603 -5.59 33.17 21.28
CA GLY A 603 -6.56 32.18 21.71
C GLY A 603 -7.51 31.78 20.57
N ILE A 604 -8.47 30.91 20.90
CA ILE A 604 -9.60 30.57 20.03
C ILE A 604 -10.85 31.21 20.63
N GLY A 605 -11.58 31.97 19.82
CA GLY A 605 -12.83 32.63 20.17
C GLY A 605 -13.97 31.65 20.46
N ALA A 606 -15.07 32.16 20.99
CA ALA A 606 -16.27 31.35 21.26
C ALA A 606 -16.94 30.80 20.00
N ASP A 607 -16.68 31.43 18.85
CA ASP A 607 -17.09 31.02 17.51
C ASP A 607 -16.16 29.95 16.89
N GLY A 608 -15.11 29.54 17.61
CA GLY A 608 -14.12 28.58 17.12
C GLY A 608 -13.04 29.20 16.23
N ARG A 609 -13.05 30.52 15.98
CA ARG A 609 -12.05 31.19 15.13
C ARG A 609 -10.83 31.65 15.92
N PRO A 610 -9.63 31.63 15.33
CA PRO A 610 -8.43 32.12 15.99
C PRO A 610 -8.44 33.64 16.16
N GLN A 611 -8.01 34.11 17.33
CA GLN A 611 -7.84 35.52 17.65
C GLN A 611 -6.42 35.97 17.28
N LEU A 612 -6.25 36.37 16.01
CA LEU A 612 -4.96 36.70 15.42
C LEU A 612 -4.22 37.80 16.19
N VAL A 613 -2.92 37.62 16.38
CA VAL A 613 -2.02 38.62 16.97
C VAL A 613 -1.42 39.47 15.86
N GLU A 614 -1.46 40.79 16.03
CA GLU A 614 -0.89 41.76 15.08
C GLU A 614 0.60 41.49 14.82
N GLY A 615 1.04 41.73 13.58
CA GLY A 615 2.44 41.58 13.19
C GLY A 615 2.90 40.15 12.84
N ASN A 616 2.02 39.14 12.87
CA ASN A 616 2.38 37.75 12.48
C ASN A 616 2.20 37.44 10.99
N ARG A 617 1.68 38.38 10.19
CA ARG A 617 1.56 38.18 8.75
C ARG A 617 2.96 38.12 8.13
N PRO A 618 3.26 37.12 7.27
CA PRO A 618 4.54 37.08 6.56
C PRO A 618 4.77 38.36 5.77
N SER A 619 5.96 38.94 5.90
CA SER A 619 6.41 40.09 5.11
C SER A 619 7.48 39.67 4.12
N ARG A 620 7.80 40.50 3.12
CA ARG A 620 8.94 40.21 2.22
C ARG A 620 10.29 40.17 2.95
N GLN A 621 10.43 40.90 4.07
CA GLN A 621 11.64 40.91 4.89
C GLN A 621 11.73 39.70 5.83
N GLY A 622 10.62 39.02 6.08
CA GLY A 622 10.52 37.93 7.03
C GLY A 622 9.82 38.35 8.32
N THR A 623 9.03 37.44 8.87
CA THR A 623 8.29 37.60 10.12
C THR A 623 8.53 36.37 11.00
N LYS A 624 9.11 36.55 12.18
CA LYS A 624 9.26 35.46 13.16
C LYS A 624 7.88 35.04 13.66
N THR A 625 7.50 33.79 13.41
CA THR A 625 6.22 33.23 13.86
C THR A 625 6.40 31.85 14.46
N CYS A 626 5.64 31.55 15.51
CA CYS A 626 5.56 30.23 16.14
C CYS A 626 4.09 29.73 16.14
N PRO A 627 3.83 28.45 15.78
CA PRO A 627 4.83 27.40 15.56
C PRO A 627 5.57 27.53 14.22
N ALA A 628 6.68 26.80 14.09
CA ALA A 628 7.37 26.55 12.82
C ALA A 628 6.45 25.85 11.79
N VAL A 629 6.86 25.80 10.53
CA VAL A 629 6.10 25.18 9.41
C VAL A 629 5.83 23.70 9.64
N ARG A 630 6.78 23.03 10.30
CA ARG A 630 6.61 21.63 10.73
C ARG A 630 5.46 21.44 11.73
N GLY A 631 5.01 22.54 12.34
CA GLY A 631 3.94 22.59 13.31
C GLY A 631 4.34 22.35 14.74
N ALA A 632 3.39 22.64 15.62
CA ALA A 632 3.37 22.21 17.00
C ALA A 632 3.16 20.70 17.15
N THR A 633 2.60 20.05 16.13
CA THR A 633 2.52 18.62 15.90
C THR A 633 2.40 18.39 14.39
N ASN A 634 2.38 17.15 13.92
CA ASN A 634 2.23 16.82 12.50
C ASN A 634 1.48 15.48 12.32
N TRP A 635 1.77 14.72 11.26
CA TRP A 635 1.06 13.50 10.86
C TRP A 635 1.14 12.32 11.83
N TYR A 636 2.09 12.34 12.75
CA TYR A 636 2.32 11.22 13.66
C TYR A 636 1.17 11.06 14.64
N SER A 637 0.83 9.80 14.92
CA SER A 637 -0.45 9.49 15.53
C SER A 637 -0.56 9.89 17.01
N THR A 638 -1.78 10.18 17.43
CA THR A 638 -2.17 10.49 18.82
C THR A 638 -3.03 9.38 19.41
N ALA A 639 -3.22 9.38 20.73
CA ALA A 639 -4.07 8.40 21.41
C ALA A 639 -4.84 9.02 22.58
N PHE A 640 -6.08 8.57 22.80
CA PHE A 640 -6.88 8.90 23.98
C PHE A 640 -7.10 7.65 24.82
N ASN A 641 -6.78 7.71 26.12
CA ASN A 641 -7.04 6.62 27.05
C ASN A 641 -8.33 6.89 27.86
N PRO A 642 -9.38 6.07 27.72
CA PRO A 642 -10.65 6.29 28.41
C PRO A 642 -10.54 6.16 29.94
N ALA A 643 -9.61 5.36 30.46
CA ALA A 643 -9.44 5.15 31.89
C ALA A 643 -8.73 6.31 32.61
N THR A 644 -7.84 7.02 31.90
CA THR A 644 -7.17 8.22 32.44
C THR A 644 -7.85 9.51 32.03
N ARG A 645 -8.66 9.47 30.95
CA ARG A 645 -9.25 10.64 30.26
C ARG A 645 -8.20 11.61 29.72
N LEU A 646 -7.02 11.09 29.39
CA LEU A 646 -5.91 11.87 28.83
C LEU A 646 -5.71 11.58 27.35
N PHE A 647 -5.38 12.63 26.61
CA PHE A 647 -4.98 12.62 25.20
C PHE A 647 -3.46 12.79 25.09
N TYR A 648 -2.77 11.85 24.47
CA TYR A 648 -1.31 11.83 24.33
C TYR A 648 -0.89 12.30 22.95
N VAL A 649 0.08 13.21 22.92
CA VAL A 649 0.58 13.84 21.68
C VAL A 649 2.06 14.16 21.79
N MET A 650 2.79 13.98 20.70
CA MET A 650 4.14 14.51 20.56
C MET A 650 4.06 15.99 20.16
N ALA A 651 4.48 16.90 21.02
CA ALA A 651 4.43 18.33 20.79
C ALA A 651 5.81 18.90 20.47
N VAL A 652 5.87 19.90 19.59
CA VAL A 652 7.08 20.60 19.17
C VAL A 652 6.93 22.08 19.49
N GLU A 653 7.94 22.67 20.10
CA GLU A 653 8.04 24.10 20.37
C GLU A 653 9.19 24.67 19.55
N ASP A 654 8.85 25.29 18.43
CA ASP A 654 9.77 25.76 17.40
C ASP A 654 9.16 26.95 16.64
N CYS A 655 9.97 27.74 15.94
CA CYS A 655 9.57 28.93 15.20
C CYS A 655 10.30 29.01 13.85
N ASN A 656 9.71 29.71 12.88
CA ASN A 656 10.37 30.06 11.61
C ASN A 656 10.37 31.57 11.39
N ILE A 657 11.24 32.02 10.49
CA ILE A 657 11.07 33.31 9.82
C ILE A 657 10.26 33.04 8.54
N TYR A 658 9.05 33.59 8.46
CA TYR A 658 8.16 33.45 7.31
C TYR A 658 8.23 34.66 6.40
N LYS A 659 8.46 34.43 5.11
CA LYS A 659 8.57 35.42 4.04
C LYS A 659 7.39 35.30 3.10
N GLN A 660 6.79 36.44 2.72
CA GLN A 660 5.76 36.44 1.67
C GLN A 660 6.38 36.02 0.33
N SER A 661 6.04 34.82 -0.14
CA SER A 661 6.59 34.21 -1.35
C SER A 661 5.57 33.29 -2.04
N LYS A 662 5.65 33.22 -3.37
CA LYS A 662 4.80 32.35 -4.21
C LYS A 662 5.22 30.88 -4.22
N LEU A 663 6.44 30.54 -3.76
CA LEU A 663 7.01 29.19 -3.84
C LEU A 663 7.40 28.66 -2.46
N GLY A 664 6.54 28.87 -1.47
CA GLY A 664 6.92 28.70 -0.07
C GLY A 664 7.94 29.77 0.36
N GLY A 665 7.94 30.10 1.64
CA GLY A 665 8.69 31.23 2.16
C GLY A 665 8.92 31.09 3.64
N TYR A 666 9.78 30.17 4.04
CA TYR A 666 10.16 30.02 5.44
C TYR A 666 11.62 29.57 5.55
N GLU A 667 12.26 30.01 6.62
CA GLU A 667 13.61 29.56 7.00
C GLU A 667 13.66 29.24 8.50
N PRO A 668 14.44 28.24 8.93
CA PRO A 668 14.64 27.94 10.34
C PRO A 668 15.03 29.18 11.15
N TYR A 669 14.34 29.42 12.27
CA TYR A 669 14.78 30.43 13.22
C TYR A 669 15.76 29.80 14.22
N HIS A 670 17.04 30.07 14.04
CA HIS A 670 18.09 29.56 14.94
C HIS A 670 18.42 30.58 16.03
N ASP A 671 17.96 30.30 17.25
CA ASP A 671 18.37 31.01 18.46
C ASP A 671 18.95 30.01 19.46
N ALA A 672 20.25 30.13 19.75
CA ALA A 672 20.93 29.25 20.69
C ALA A 672 20.42 29.43 22.14
N ALA A 673 19.87 30.60 22.49
CA ALA A 673 19.29 30.86 23.79
C ALA A 673 17.87 30.26 23.94
N ASP A 674 17.18 30.04 22.81
CA ASP A 674 15.83 29.50 22.77
C ASP A 674 15.67 28.39 21.71
N PRO A 675 16.40 27.26 21.85
CA PRO A 675 16.42 26.22 20.84
C PRO A 675 15.05 25.53 20.70
N PRO A 676 14.79 24.89 19.55
CA PRO A 676 13.62 24.03 19.36
C PRO A 676 13.56 22.91 20.40
N ARG A 677 12.36 22.62 20.93
CA ARG A 677 12.15 21.54 21.90
C ARG A 677 11.02 20.62 21.47
N LYS A 678 11.11 19.35 21.84
CA LYS A 678 10.06 18.36 21.62
C LYS A 678 9.66 17.70 22.93
N TYR A 679 8.39 17.36 23.08
CA TYR A 679 7.81 16.78 24.28
C TYR A 679 6.85 15.66 23.91
N LEU A 680 6.78 14.60 24.72
CA LEU A 680 5.56 13.81 24.84
C LEU A 680 4.66 14.48 25.88
N ARG A 681 3.41 14.81 25.54
CA ARG A 681 2.46 15.46 26.45
C ARG A 681 1.21 14.62 26.64
N ALA A 682 0.69 14.64 27.86
CA ALA A 682 -0.68 14.23 28.16
C ALA A 682 -1.55 15.44 28.43
N LEU A 683 -2.63 15.58 27.68
CA LEU A 683 -3.61 16.65 27.79
C LEU A 683 -4.88 16.10 28.44
N ASP A 684 -5.44 16.85 29.39
CA ASP A 684 -6.77 16.59 29.92
C ASP A 684 -7.83 16.89 28.85
N VAL A 685 -8.71 15.93 28.57
CA VAL A 685 -9.70 16.07 27.48
C VAL A 685 -10.73 17.18 27.72
N GLU A 686 -11.04 17.51 28.99
CA GLU A 686 -12.06 18.50 29.35
C GLU A 686 -11.55 19.93 29.23
N THR A 687 -10.28 20.14 29.59
CA THR A 687 -9.67 21.47 29.75
C THR A 687 -8.57 21.78 28.74
N GLY A 688 -8.03 20.77 28.05
CA GLY A 688 -6.88 20.89 27.16
C GLY A 688 -5.55 21.19 27.86
N ARG A 689 -5.50 21.15 29.20
CA ARG A 689 -4.29 21.44 29.97
C ARG A 689 -3.32 20.26 29.94
N VAL A 690 -2.02 20.58 29.92
CA VAL A 690 -0.95 19.59 30.10
C VAL A 690 -0.98 19.06 31.54
N VAL A 691 -1.21 17.76 31.70
CA VAL A 691 -1.20 17.05 32.99
C VAL A 691 0.20 16.61 33.35
N TRP A 692 0.94 16.09 32.36
CA TRP A 692 2.36 15.79 32.46
C TRP A 692 3.02 15.93 31.09
N GLU A 693 4.32 16.19 31.08
CA GLU A 693 5.14 16.25 29.87
C GLU A 693 6.51 15.59 30.09
N ILE A 694 7.04 14.95 29.04
CA ILE A 694 8.37 14.34 29.00
C ILE A 694 9.20 15.06 27.93
N PRO A 695 10.20 15.88 28.32
CA PRO A 695 11.12 16.49 27.37
C PRO A 695 11.87 15.42 26.58
N GLN A 696 12.00 15.63 25.28
CA GLN A 696 12.76 14.77 24.39
C GLN A 696 14.14 15.38 24.15
N VAL A 697 15.18 14.57 24.31
CA VAL A 697 16.56 15.00 24.10
C VAL A 697 16.94 14.82 22.62
N GLY A 698 17.50 15.87 22.02
CA GLY A 698 17.98 15.86 20.64
C GLY A 698 17.17 16.74 19.69
N ALA A 699 17.51 16.67 18.40
CA ALA A 699 16.92 17.50 17.36
C ALA A 699 15.45 17.12 17.10
N PRO A 700 14.48 18.05 17.21
CA PRO A 700 13.05 17.72 17.04
C PRO A 700 12.67 17.07 15.71
N GLU A 701 13.47 17.24 14.65
CA GLU A 701 13.35 16.63 13.33
C GLU A 701 13.77 15.15 13.27
N ALA A 702 14.51 14.66 14.26
CA ALA A 702 14.88 13.25 14.36
C ALA A 702 13.70 12.35 14.80
N ASN A 703 12.57 12.94 15.21
CA ASN A 703 11.44 12.20 15.73
C ASN A 703 10.12 12.68 15.17
N TYR A 704 9.49 11.84 14.35
CA TYR A 704 8.11 11.90 13.93
C TYR A 704 7.41 10.59 14.30
N SER A 705 7.72 10.02 15.46
CA SER A 705 6.95 8.89 16.00
C SER A 705 5.62 9.37 16.56
N GLY A 706 4.58 8.56 16.34
CA GLY A 706 3.32 8.72 17.06
C GLY A 706 3.34 7.97 18.37
N VAL A 707 2.17 7.89 18.99
CA VAL A 707 1.96 7.19 20.27
C VAL A 707 0.93 6.07 20.13
N LEU A 708 1.02 5.11 21.05
CA LEU A 708 0.04 4.04 21.24
C LEU A 708 -0.28 3.95 22.73
N SER A 709 -1.55 3.94 23.09
CA SER A 709 -2.01 3.70 24.47
C SER A 709 -2.62 2.29 24.60
N THR A 710 -2.54 1.67 25.77
CA THR A 710 -3.23 0.39 26.04
C THR A 710 -4.02 0.41 27.34
N ALA A 711 -4.98 -0.50 27.46
CA ALA A 711 -5.75 -0.73 28.70
C ALA A 711 -4.88 -1.28 29.84
N GLY A 712 -3.69 -1.81 29.54
CA GLY A 712 -2.66 -2.14 30.54
C GLY A 712 -2.05 -0.91 31.25
N GLY A 713 -2.46 0.30 30.89
CA GLY A 713 -2.01 1.54 31.54
C GLY A 713 -0.67 2.05 31.03
N VAL A 714 -0.26 1.65 29.83
CA VAL A 714 1.03 2.03 29.23
C VAL A 714 0.85 2.85 27.96
N VAL A 715 1.79 3.75 27.69
CA VAL A 715 1.91 4.51 26.43
C VAL A 715 3.27 4.20 25.79
N PHE A 716 3.26 3.73 24.55
CA PHE A 716 4.45 3.49 23.73
C PHE A 716 4.71 4.66 22.78
N TYR A 717 5.98 5.01 22.60
CA TYR A 717 6.42 6.09 21.70
C TYR A 717 7.89 5.91 21.32
N GLY A 718 8.32 6.57 20.23
CA GLY A 718 9.74 6.69 19.87
C GLY A 718 10.37 7.91 20.54
N GLU A 719 11.56 7.75 21.10
CA GLU A 719 12.33 8.81 21.74
C GLU A 719 13.20 9.54 20.72
N THR A 720 13.39 10.85 20.89
CA THR A 720 14.23 11.64 19.96
C THR A 720 15.69 11.17 19.91
N GLY A 721 16.17 10.49 20.97
CA GLY A 721 17.48 9.86 21.01
C GLY A 721 17.61 8.55 20.19
N GLY A 722 16.52 8.02 19.63
CA GLY A 722 16.51 6.78 18.84
C GLY A 722 16.05 5.53 19.62
N GLY A 723 15.67 5.69 20.89
CA GLY A 723 15.06 4.65 21.71
C GLY A 723 13.57 4.44 21.39
N PHE A 724 13.07 3.22 21.58
CA PHE A 724 11.64 2.91 21.63
C PHE A 724 11.27 2.66 23.09
N ALA A 725 10.28 3.40 23.61
CA ALA A 725 10.01 3.45 25.04
C ALA A 725 8.54 3.21 25.39
N ALA A 726 8.32 2.82 26.65
CA ALA A 726 7.00 2.72 27.27
C ALA A 726 6.98 3.51 28.59
N VAL A 727 5.91 4.27 28.81
CA VAL A 727 5.68 5.05 30.04
C VAL A 727 4.33 4.71 30.67
N ASP A 728 4.20 4.97 31.96
CA ASP A 728 2.92 4.92 32.67
C ASP A 728 1.97 5.98 32.11
N ALA A 729 0.77 5.57 31.72
CA ALA A 729 -0.22 6.44 31.08
C ALA A 729 -0.70 7.59 31.99
N ARG A 730 -0.72 7.39 33.32
CA ARG A 730 -1.19 8.40 34.28
C ARG A 730 -0.09 9.39 34.64
N THR A 731 1.15 8.95 34.74
CA THR A 731 2.22 9.77 35.35
C THR A 731 3.35 10.13 34.39
N GLY A 732 3.44 9.50 33.21
CA GLY A 732 4.57 9.66 32.30
C GLY A 732 5.88 9.02 32.80
N ARG A 733 5.84 8.20 33.85
CA ARG A 733 7.05 7.55 34.39
C ARG A 733 7.52 6.48 33.40
N THR A 734 8.78 6.52 32.98
CA THR A 734 9.40 5.49 32.13
C THR A 734 9.34 4.12 32.80
N LEU A 735 8.89 3.11 32.04
CA LEU A 735 8.76 1.72 32.47
C LEU A 735 9.73 0.80 31.73
N TRP A 736 10.05 1.14 30.48
CA TRP A 736 10.88 0.34 29.60
C TRP A 736 11.42 1.22 28.45
N HIS A 737 12.60 0.88 27.94
CA HIS A 737 13.17 1.44 26.73
C HIS A 737 14.05 0.41 26.01
N PHE A 738 14.23 0.58 24.71
CA PHE A 738 15.11 -0.21 23.87
C PHE A 738 15.75 0.66 22.78
N GLU A 739 17.08 0.65 22.69
CA GLU A 739 17.81 1.47 21.71
C GLU A 739 17.74 0.88 20.31
N THR A 740 16.94 1.50 19.43
CA THR A 740 16.93 1.12 18.00
C THR A 740 17.99 1.86 17.20
N ASN A 741 18.51 2.98 17.72
CA ASN A 741 19.43 3.89 17.04
C ASN A 741 18.91 4.35 15.66
N GLN A 742 17.60 4.62 15.56
CA GLN A 742 16.95 5.06 14.32
C GLN A 742 16.27 6.43 14.47
N VAL A 743 16.06 7.08 13.32
CA VAL A 743 15.19 8.25 13.20
C VAL A 743 13.74 7.78 13.02
N TRP A 744 12.81 8.42 13.73
CA TRP A 744 11.41 8.00 13.73
C TRP A 744 10.57 8.71 12.68
N LYS A 745 9.79 7.94 11.93
CA LYS A 745 8.80 8.44 10.96
C LYS A 745 7.45 7.71 11.00
N ALA A 746 7.29 6.73 11.88
CA ALA A 746 6.12 5.86 11.98
C ALA A 746 5.58 5.77 13.42
N SER A 747 4.39 5.23 13.57
CA SER A 747 3.69 5.12 14.85
C SER A 747 3.66 3.67 15.37
N PRO A 748 3.78 3.44 16.69
CA PRO A 748 3.69 2.11 17.26
C PRO A 748 2.27 1.53 17.16
N MET A 749 2.17 0.21 17.08
CA MET A 749 0.92 -0.55 17.08
C MET A 749 1.06 -1.81 17.94
N THR A 750 -0.05 -2.41 18.35
CA THR A 750 -0.05 -3.65 19.15
C THR A 750 -1.06 -4.63 18.62
N TYR A 751 -0.77 -5.91 18.76
CA TYR A 751 -1.63 -6.99 18.27
C TYR A 751 -1.46 -8.23 19.16
N MET A 752 -2.36 -9.19 18.99
CA MET A 752 -2.30 -10.47 19.68
C MET A 752 -2.38 -11.61 18.68
N VAL A 753 -1.48 -12.59 18.82
CA VAL A 753 -1.53 -13.83 18.03
C VAL A 753 -1.40 -15.00 18.99
N LYS A 754 -2.34 -15.95 18.90
CA LYS A 754 -2.36 -17.17 19.74
C LYS A 754 -2.22 -16.86 21.26
N GLY A 755 -2.90 -15.80 21.71
CA GLY A 755 -2.93 -15.40 23.13
C GLY A 755 -1.70 -14.62 23.62
N ARG A 756 -0.70 -14.37 22.77
CA ARG A 756 0.48 -13.56 23.12
C ARG A 756 0.37 -12.17 22.52
N GLN A 757 0.51 -11.14 23.34
CA GLN A 757 0.52 -9.74 22.92
C GLN A 757 1.91 -9.33 22.42
N TYR A 758 1.90 -8.59 21.33
CA TYR A 758 3.07 -8.00 20.70
C TYR A 758 2.88 -6.50 20.54
N VAL A 759 3.97 -5.75 20.55
CA VAL A 759 4.02 -4.33 20.16
C VAL A 759 5.02 -4.20 19.02
N ALA A 760 4.67 -3.49 17.96
CA ALA A 760 5.53 -3.33 16.79
C ALA A 760 5.58 -1.88 16.30
N ILE A 761 6.69 -1.53 15.66
CA ILE A 761 6.92 -0.20 15.09
C ILE A 761 7.92 -0.29 13.93
N ALA A 762 7.75 0.58 12.92
CA ALA A 762 8.77 0.81 11.90
C ALA A 762 9.80 1.85 12.39
N ALA A 763 11.09 1.54 12.28
CA ALA A 763 12.19 2.44 12.63
C ALA A 763 13.26 2.37 11.53
N GLY A 764 13.54 3.51 10.89
CA GLY A 764 14.36 3.55 9.69
C GLY A 764 13.79 2.67 8.59
N GLY A 765 14.54 1.63 8.18
CA GLY A 765 14.10 0.61 7.23
C GLY A 765 13.65 -0.71 7.84
N ASN A 766 13.54 -0.80 9.17
CA ASN A 766 13.22 -2.05 9.85
C ASN A 766 11.85 -1.97 10.54
N ILE A 767 11.19 -3.12 10.63
CA ILE A 767 10.03 -3.36 11.48
C ILE A 767 10.54 -4.15 12.68
N PHE A 768 10.34 -3.62 13.89
CA PHE A 768 10.68 -4.30 15.12
C PHE A 768 9.40 -4.75 15.82
N SER A 769 9.40 -5.97 16.38
CA SER A 769 8.32 -6.44 17.23
C SER A 769 8.84 -6.96 18.56
N PHE A 770 8.15 -6.56 19.63
CA PHE A 770 8.49 -6.86 21.02
C PHE A 770 7.35 -7.61 21.69
N ALA A 771 7.68 -8.51 22.61
CA ALA A 771 6.70 -9.19 23.46
C ALA A 771 7.31 -9.51 24.83
N LEU A 772 6.47 -9.95 25.76
CA LEU A 772 6.95 -10.59 27.00
C LEU A 772 7.45 -11.99 26.64
N ALA A 773 8.52 -12.44 27.29
CA ALA A 773 9.07 -13.79 27.11
C ALA A 773 7.99 -14.88 27.24
N ARG A 774 8.17 -15.98 26.50
CA ARG A 774 7.26 -17.13 26.48
C ARG A 774 7.24 -17.89 27.79
#